data_AF-A0A9X4IDF0-F1
#
_entry.id   AF-A0A9X4IDF0-F1
#
_cell.length_a   1.000
_cell.length_b   1.000
_cell.length_c   1.000
_cell.angle_alpha   90.00
_cell.angle_beta   90.00
_cell.angle_gamma   90.00
#
_symmetry.space_group_name_H-M   'P 1'
#
loop_
_entity.id
_entity.type
_entity.pdbx_description
1 polymer ?
#
loop_
_entity_poly.entity_id
_entity_poly.type
_entity_poly.pdbx_seq_one_letter_code
_entity_poly.pdbx_strand_id
1 'polypeptide(L)'
;MDAGITFAREQRLSPGITLSEEQIARLTGDIIWLETQTLTLTDGSTADVLVPRVYLTAKPGDLHVHGGLISAGKLAAGGAGSIINNGTLAGRQTVDLSADNIKNSGLIQGSKIRLRGSGVDIEGGTVSADTLLTVEADRLRIASATGNSGSGTDGRTETGRIAGLYITNTSDGLLSLKAGQSIDFTAAGLHNKAANGQTQIVSGGRINLDTAKLSSHSRQGGWGDKNRRRLTRTSEAGTQIKASGDILIAAKDNLDIRQGSIVSDNGRTTLSGRNVHITEGRQTLDLDQSVYGKSRGIASKQTSLDRYRRQHDEAVGSRIEGKEVVVRAEQDVNVRGSNVVSDGLTLLRAGHDVNITAAENTYSDHEFHERKRAGWRGGYKDGLVSVGAGKSSQKLNQDDASTGLTASRIGNTTGNTAMIAGNRLTTEAAVLASGGDILLQGRDVWLNTGHTASQSSISIQTKQSGVSAGLTVNPFDAAKTGYHRNMRGSGYSGSAVGKTIQRDDAAGKAVYAAATGGVSTVGHQKSSENRHSGGTRAAVTDISAQGSLNIIATGGNIRSEGAKLSAEGHALLSAAESIDLGFARDTAAQSGRRKRSGFSMDNREAVPFGTFNDRSEAQGSLDKATGTQLSVGGTAVLQAQKGDIDIVGSSLAARDDVTLSAGRHINIRSARNSQARSERQIGSGIGTAVISDTEHFAGWMKNRQDGSSSQIGRGKSQVGSLDGHVNIQAGGSYTQQVADVAAAGDINITAEHADILDDHNSGSSNQSGRDLKIGTFAKVSSPLIDLANAAEGAVKSKADGRTRALQTLAAGAQAYSAYHTSATGGALVKAEAGFGFKTAGSSQNRSQNISQGNVLNVGGNLNIRSTEADIRLQHTRAQAAGTIRLDSAADLTLEAGQSARASDGKNSSFGISAGVGVSVGAQTGVYAYAEAGGGKGRNRYFAQTHDGTTLKAGRIELYSRGDTALKGAAASADRIDTGIKGRLKNQTLRCTCARNWRARSLCGLVKNASGSASSTIRP
;
A
#
# COMPACT_ATOMS: atom_id res chain seq x y z
N MET A 1 9.71 -47.76 -57.90
CA MET A 1 10.36 -49.04 -58.23
C MET A 1 11.88 -48.89 -58.30
N ASP A 2 12.43 -47.81 -58.88
CA ASP A 2 13.88 -47.62 -59.04
C ASP A 2 14.70 -47.72 -57.75
N ALA A 3 14.22 -47.15 -56.65
CA ALA A 3 14.88 -47.29 -55.33
C ALA A 3 14.94 -48.76 -54.86
N GLY A 4 13.90 -49.55 -55.15
CA GLY A 4 13.88 -50.98 -54.90
C GLY A 4 14.85 -51.76 -55.80
N ILE A 5 15.01 -51.34 -57.07
CA ILE A 5 15.99 -51.91 -58.00
C ILE A 5 17.43 -51.58 -57.57
N THR A 6 17.68 -50.33 -57.14
CA THR A 6 18.97 -49.90 -56.61
C THR A 6 19.33 -50.70 -55.36
N PHE A 7 18.40 -50.84 -54.42
CA PHE A 7 18.58 -51.65 -53.22
C PHE A 7 18.80 -53.14 -53.56
N ALA A 8 18.06 -53.69 -54.55
CA ALA A 8 18.25 -55.05 -55.05
C ALA A 8 19.68 -55.29 -55.54
N ARG A 9 20.24 -54.32 -56.29
CA ARG A 9 21.61 -54.41 -56.83
C ARG A 9 22.67 -54.26 -55.75
N GLU A 10 22.48 -53.32 -54.83
CA GLU A 10 23.42 -53.07 -53.72
C GLU A 10 23.48 -54.24 -52.73
N GLN A 11 22.33 -54.85 -52.41
CA GLN A 11 22.24 -55.98 -51.48
C GLN A 11 22.28 -57.36 -52.18
N ARG A 12 22.42 -57.38 -53.52
CA ARG A 12 22.41 -58.60 -54.37
C ARG A 12 21.18 -59.49 -54.16
N LEU A 13 20.00 -58.88 -54.11
CA LEU A 13 18.71 -59.54 -53.88
C LEU A 13 17.91 -59.68 -55.18
N SER A 14 17.16 -60.77 -55.30
CA SER A 14 16.22 -61.01 -56.41
C SER A 14 14.77 -60.84 -55.94
N PRO A 15 13.86 -60.29 -56.78
CA PRO A 15 12.43 -60.25 -56.49
C PRO A 15 11.88 -61.62 -56.08
N GLY A 16 11.01 -61.66 -55.06
CA GLY A 16 10.43 -62.90 -54.51
C GLY A 16 11.03 -63.36 -53.18
N ILE A 17 12.13 -62.75 -52.73
CA ILE A 17 12.77 -63.03 -51.43
C ILE A 17 12.25 -62.06 -50.37
N THR A 18 11.73 -62.54 -49.25
CA THR A 18 11.36 -61.68 -48.12
C THR A 18 12.60 -61.01 -47.52
N LEU A 19 12.57 -59.69 -47.32
CA LEU A 19 13.70 -58.97 -46.72
C LEU A 19 13.89 -59.37 -45.26
N SER A 20 15.14 -59.64 -44.84
CA SER A 20 15.48 -59.87 -43.44
C SER A 20 15.43 -58.57 -42.62
N GLU A 21 15.28 -58.67 -41.29
CA GLU A 21 15.29 -57.49 -40.41
C GLU A 21 16.55 -56.63 -40.57
N GLU A 22 17.71 -57.27 -40.75
CA GLU A 22 18.98 -56.59 -40.99
C GLU A 22 19.03 -55.84 -42.33
N GLN A 23 18.37 -56.39 -43.36
CA GLN A 23 18.25 -55.75 -44.68
C GLN A 23 17.27 -54.57 -44.63
N ILE A 24 16.14 -54.75 -43.93
CA ILE A 24 15.16 -53.67 -43.69
C ILE A 24 15.82 -52.51 -42.95
N ALA A 25 16.65 -52.79 -41.94
CA ALA A 25 17.36 -51.77 -41.17
C ALA A 25 18.41 -50.97 -41.97
N ARG A 26 18.87 -51.49 -43.12
CA ARG A 26 19.84 -50.84 -44.01
C ARG A 26 19.21 -50.00 -45.12
N LEU A 27 17.88 -49.98 -45.21
CA LEU A 27 17.18 -49.16 -46.19
C LEU A 27 17.47 -47.68 -45.94
N THR A 28 18.00 -47.00 -46.95
CA THR A 28 18.31 -45.56 -46.91
C THR A 28 17.16 -44.70 -47.46
N GLY A 29 16.13 -45.33 -48.03
CA GLY A 29 14.92 -44.73 -48.56
C GLY A 29 13.80 -45.75 -48.78
N ASP A 30 12.59 -45.27 -49.07
CA ASP A 30 11.40 -46.12 -49.21
C ASP A 30 11.46 -46.94 -50.51
N ILE A 31 11.09 -48.22 -50.44
CA ILE A 31 11.13 -49.13 -51.59
C ILE A 31 9.81 -49.89 -51.76
N ILE A 32 9.48 -50.23 -53.00
CA ILE A 32 8.48 -51.25 -53.33
C ILE A 32 9.27 -52.51 -53.68
N TRP A 33 9.02 -53.58 -52.95
CA TRP A 33 9.73 -54.85 -53.05
C TRP A 33 8.72 -55.96 -53.35
N LEU A 34 8.99 -56.80 -54.34
CA LEU A 34 8.11 -57.91 -54.68
C LEU A 34 8.47 -59.11 -53.81
N GLU A 35 7.49 -59.63 -53.07
CA GLU A 35 7.65 -60.83 -52.23
C GLU A 35 6.73 -61.94 -52.72
N THR A 36 7.20 -63.17 -52.62
CA THR A 36 6.37 -64.33 -52.95
C THR A 36 5.36 -64.57 -51.83
N GLN A 37 4.07 -64.53 -52.16
CA GLN A 37 2.99 -64.98 -51.28
C GLN A 37 2.21 -66.11 -51.94
N THR A 38 2.00 -67.17 -51.16
CA THR A 38 1.12 -68.27 -51.54
C THR A 38 -0.33 -67.87 -51.29
N LEU A 39 -1.11 -67.69 -52.36
CA LEU A 39 -2.54 -67.37 -52.28
C LEU A 39 -3.37 -68.62 -52.53
N THR A 40 -4.39 -68.85 -51.70
CA THR A 40 -5.41 -69.87 -51.97
C THR A 40 -6.48 -69.29 -52.89
N LEU A 41 -6.60 -69.85 -54.09
CA LEU A 41 -7.60 -69.49 -55.09
C LEU A 41 -8.98 -70.00 -54.68
N THR A 42 -10.04 -69.45 -55.28
CA THR A 42 -11.45 -69.77 -54.93
C THR A 42 -11.84 -71.24 -55.12
N ASP A 43 -11.02 -72.02 -55.83
CA ASP A 43 -11.17 -73.46 -56.06
C ASP A 43 -10.39 -74.34 -55.05
N GLY A 44 -9.71 -73.73 -54.08
CA GLY A 44 -8.90 -74.42 -53.06
C GLY A 44 -7.46 -74.73 -53.48
N SER A 45 -7.06 -74.41 -54.71
CA SER A 45 -5.67 -74.53 -55.16
C SER A 45 -4.81 -73.36 -54.64
N THR A 46 -3.50 -73.57 -54.50
CA THR A 46 -2.58 -72.51 -54.07
C THR A 46 -1.64 -72.08 -55.19
N ALA A 47 -1.43 -70.78 -55.35
CA ALA A 47 -0.50 -70.21 -56.32
C ALA A 47 0.47 -69.23 -55.63
N ASP A 48 1.76 -69.36 -55.93
CA ASP A 48 2.79 -68.41 -55.49
C ASP A 48 2.80 -67.20 -56.43
N VAL A 49 2.44 -66.05 -55.88
CA VAL A 49 2.33 -64.80 -56.65
C VAL A 49 3.28 -63.78 -56.06
N LEU A 50 3.97 -63.04 -56.93
CA LEU A 50 4.77 -61.90 -56.52
C LEU A 50 3.85 -60.75 -56.17
N VAL A 51 3.72 -60.47 -54.88
CA VAL A 51 2.90 -59.39 -54.37
C VAL A 51 3.81 -58.20 -54.04
N PRO A 52 3.50 -56.99 -54.55
CA PRO A 52 4.25 -55.79 -54.18
C PRO A 52 4.01 -55.46 -52.72
N ARG A 53 5.09 -55.49 -51.94
CA ARG A 53 5.15 -55.05 -50.55
C ARG A 53 5.90 -53.73 -50.45
N VAL A 54 5.38 -52.80 -49.66
CA VAL A 54 5.99 -51.47 -49.47
C VAL A 54 6.78 -51.48 -48.17
N TYR A 55 8.06 -51.12 -48.25
CA TYR A 55 8.94 -50.93 -47.10
C TYR A 55 9.22 -49.44 -46.91
N LEU A 56 8.84 -48.92 -45.73
CA LEU A 56 9.01 -47.52 -45.37
C LEU A 56 10.20 -47.35 -44.42
N THR A 57 11.04 -46.35 -44.71
CA THR A 57 12.20 -46.00 -43.89
C THR A 57 11.85 -44.92 -42.88
N ALA A 58 11.70 -45.30 -41.61
CA ALA A 58 11.53 -44.34 -40.52
C ALA A 58 12.90 -43.76 -40.12
N LYS A 59 13.04 -42.43 -40.19
CA LYS A 59 14.20 -41.70 -39.68
C LYS A 59 14.00 -41.32 -38.20
N PRO A 60 15.08 -41.00 -37.45
CA PRO A 60 14.95 -40.41 -36.12
C PRO A 60 14.02 -39.19 -36.16
N GLY A 61 12.87 -39.26 -35.48
CA GLY A 61 11.81 -38.24 -35.48
C GLY A 61 10.52 -38.63 -36.21
N ASP A 62 10.51 -39.69 -37.03
CA ASP A 62 9.32 -40.12 -37.81
C ASP A 62 8.29 -40.93 -37.01
N LEU A 63 8.69 -41.52 -35.88
CA LEU A 63 7.84 -42.35 -35.04
C LEU A 63 7.66 -41.71 -33.67
N HIS A 64 6.44 -41.30 -33.36
CA HIS A 64 6.01 -40.99 -32.00
C HIS A 64 5.50 -42.26 -31.31
N VAL A 65 5.66 -42.37 -29.98
CA VAL A 65 5.49 -43.62 -29.20
C VAL A 65 4.07 -44.22 -29.29
N HIS A 66 3.07 -43.48 -29.78
CA HIS A 66 1.68 -43.94 -29.93
C HIS A 66 1.03 -43.37 -31.20
N GLY A 67 1.03 -44.10 -32.33
CA GLY A 67 0.26 -43.73 -33.53
C GLY A 67 0.76 -44.36 -34.84
N GLY A 68 -0.06 -44.35 -35.89
CA GLY A 68 0.33 -44.77 -37.25
C GLY A 68 1.15 -43.70 -37.99
N LEU A 69 1.96 -44.09 -38.98
CA LEU A 69 2.82 -43.19 -39.78
C LEU A 69 2.41 -43.21 -41.26
N ILE A 70 2.24 -42.02 -41.84
CA ILE A 70 2.20 -41.80 -43.29
C ILE A 70 3.41 -40.93 -43.65
N SER A 71 4.36 -41.47 -44.41
CA SER A 71 5.60 -40.78 -44.82
C SER A 71 5.74 -40.74 -46.34
N ALA A 72 6.18 -39.60 -46.87
CA ALA A 72 6.45 -39.41 -48.30
C ALA A 72 7.45 -38.27 -48.55
N GLY A 73 8.04 -38.20 -49.75
CA GLY A 73 8.78 -37.01 -50.18
C GLY A 73 7.89 -35.78 -50.26
N LYS A 74 6.70 -35.92 -50.87
CA LYS A 74 5.62 -34.95 -50.91
C LYS A 74 4.33 -35.64 -50.53
N LEU A 75 3.62 -35.09 -49.55
CA LEU A 75 2.32 -35.58 -49.10
C LEU A 75 1.28 -34.53 -49.49
N ALA A 76 0.29 -34.91 -50.30
CA ALA A 76 -0.77 -34.02 -50.73
C ALA A 76 -2.14 -34.69 -50.63
N ALA A 77 -3.14 -33.96 -50.13
CA ALA A 77 -4.54 -34.38 -50.12
C ALA A 77 -5.43 -33.16 -50.44
N GLY A 78 -6.39 -33.31 -51.35
CA GLY A 78 -7.29 -32.23 -51.77
C GLY A 78 -8.69 -32.76 -52.09
N GLY A 79 -9.73 -31.93 -51.87
CA GLY A 79 -11.13 -32.30 -52.14
C GLY A 79 -11.76 -33.25 -51.12
N ALA A 80 -11.16 -33.41 -49.94
CA ALA A 80 -11.70 -34.22 -48.86
C ALA A 80 -12.71 -33.43 -48.00
N GLY A 81 -13.78 -34.07 -47.53
CA GLY A 81 -14.69 -33.43 -46.56
C GLY A 81 -14.02 -33.21 -45.19
N SER A 82 -13.22 -34.18 -44.70
CA SER A 82 -12.49 -34.03 -43.45
C SER A 82 -11.19 -34.82 -43.45
N ILE A 83 -10.13 -34.26 -42.85
CA ILE A 83 -8.87 -34.94 -42.56
C ILE A 83 -8.71 -34.97 -41.04
N ILE A 84 -8.55 -36.17 -40.47
CA ILE A 84 -8.34 -36.37 -39.04
C ILE A 84 -7.00 -37.07 -38.85
N ASN A 85 -6.01 -36.37 -38.30
CA ASN A 85 -4.70 -36.93 -37.96
C ASN A 85 -4.56 -37.12 -36.45
N ASN A 86 -4.39 -38.37 -36.03
CA ASN A 86 -4.03 -38.78 -34.67
C ASN A 86 -2.68 -39.53 -34.62
N GLY A 87 -1.99 -39.66 -35.75
CA GLY A 87 -0.68 -40.31 -35.90
C GLY A 87 0.38 -39.32 -36.39
N THR A 88 1.31 -39.77 -37.23
CA THR A 88 2.35 -38.91 -37.83
C THR A 88 2.16 -38.80 -39.35
N LEU A 89 2.07 -37.58 -39.86
CA LEU A 89 2.15 -37.24 -41.28
C LEU A 89 3.51 -36.60 -41.58
N ALA A 90 4.38 -37.29 -42.30
CA ALA A 90 5.76 -36.87 -42.56
C ALA A 90 6.02 -36.63 -44.05
N GLY A 91 5.95 -35.37 -44.51
CA GLY A 91 6.30 -34.97 -45.86
C GLY A 91 7.71 -34.39 -45.92
N ARG A 92 8.73 -35.19 -46.27
CA ARG A 92 10.16 -34.80 -46.20
C ARG A 92 10.45 -33.44 -46.86
N GLN A 93 9.82 -33.15 -48.00
CA GLN A 93 9.89 -31.85 -48.68
C GLN A 93 8.64 -31.01 -48.45
N THR A 94 7.45 -31.60 -48.61
CA THR A 94 6.19 -30.84 -48.58
C THR A 94 5.03 -31.66 -48.02
N VAL A 95 4.21 -31.01 -47.20
CA VAL A 95 2.86 -31.45 -46.82
C VAL A 95 1.86 -30.41 -47.30
N ASP A 96 0.89 -30.77 -48.13
CA ASP A 96 -0.17 -29.87 -48.64
C ASP A 96 -1.54 -30.52 -48.48
N LEU A 97 -2.28 -30.10 -47.45
CA LEU A 97 -3.58 -30.67 -47.08
C LEU A 97 -4.68 -29.65 -47.33
N SER A 98 -5.71 -30.05 -48.07
CA SER A 98 -6.91 -29.27 -48.33
C SER A 98 -8.18 -30.08 -48.11
N ALA A 99 -9.04 -29.63 -47.19
CA ALA A 99 -10.30 -30.28 -46.84
C ALA A 99 -11.31 -29.28 -46.24
N ASP A 100 -12.61 -29.60 -46.11
CA ASP A 100 -13.52 -28.68 -45.39
C ASP A 100 -13.12 -28.54 -43.92
N ASN A 101 -12.69 -29.65 -43.29
CA ASN A 101 -12.20 -29.66 -41.93
C ASN A 101 -10.87 -30.43 -41.81
N ILE A 102 -9.88 -29.86 -41.13
CA ILE A 102 -8.62 -30.53 -40.79
C ILE A 102 -8.52 -30.57 -39.26
N LYS A 103 -8.45 -31.76 -38.68
CA LYS A 103 -8.23 -31.97 -37.24
C LYS A 103 -6.90 -32.67 -37.02
N ASN A 104 -6.03 -32.09 -36.22
CA ASN A 104 -4.74 -32.66 -35.88
C ASN A 104 -4.58 -32.78 -34.36
N SER A 105 -4.50 -34.01 -33.87
CA SER A 105 -4.08 -34.34 -32.50
C SER A 105 -2.78 -35.14 -32.47
N GLY A 106 -2.15 -35.35 -33.62
CA GLY A 106 -0.87 -36.05 -33.81
C GLY A 106 0.24 -35.11 -34.28
N LEU A 107 1.22 -35.63 -35.02
CA LEU A 107 2.33 -34.86 -35.59
C LEU A 107 2.15 -34.68 -37.10
N ILE A 108 2.34 -33.44 -37.58
CA ILE A 108 2.53 -33.14 -39.01
C ILE A 108 3.91 -32.51 -39.16
N GLN A 109 4.77 -33.08 -39.99
CA GLN A 109 6.14 -32.60 -40.18
C GLN A 109 6.55 -32.56 -41.66
N GLY A 110 7.38 -31.58 -42.02
CA GLY A 110 7.94 -31.46 -43.36
C GLY A 110 8.78 -30.20 -43.58
N SER A 111 9.49 -30.09 -44.70
CA SER A 111 10.25 -28.84 -44.94
C SER A 111 9.33 -27.63 -45.18
N LYS A 112 8.24 -27.85 -45.92
CA LYS A 112 7.16 -26.89 -46.16
C LYS A 112 5.80 -27.52 -45.85
N ILE A 113 4.93 -26.82 -45.14
CA ILE A 113 3.59 -27.30 -44.77
C ILE A 113 2.54 -26.26 -45.18
N ARG A 114 1.49 -26.70 -45.86
CA ARG A 114 0.31 -25.90 -46.20
C ARG A 114 -0.96 -26.64 -45.78
N LEU A 115 -1.79 -26.01 -44.97
CA LEU A 115 -3.09 -26.51 -44.53
C LEU A 115 -4.19 -25.54 -45.00
N ARG A 116 -5.20 -26.03 -45.71
CA ARG A 116 -6.31 -25.21 -46.25
C ARG A 116 -7.66 -25.84 -45.96
N GLY A 117 -8.61 -25.06 -45.45
CA GLY A 117 -9.97 -25.58 -45.23
C GLY A 117 -10.90 -24.63 -44.50
N SER A 118 -12.20 -24.87 -44.52
CA SER A 118 -13.16 -24.02 -43.78
C SER A 118 -12.88 -24.03 -42.28
N GLY A 119 -12.49 -25.17 -41.72
CA GLY A 119 -12.06 -25.30 -40.32
C GLY A 119 -10.71 -26.03 -40.17
N VAL A 120 -9.79 -25.48 -39.40
CA VAL A 120 -8.55 -26.16 -39.00
C VAL A 120 -8.45 -26.16 -37.48
N ASP A 121 -8.33 -27.34 -36.88
CA ASP A 121 -8.27 -27.55 -35.43
C ASP A 121 -7.03 -28.37 -35.06
N ILE A 122 -6.12 -27.77 -34.29
CA ILE A 122 -4.92 -28.41 -33.78
C ILE A 122 -5.10 -28.58 -32.26
N GLU A 123 -5.56 -29.75 -31.84
CA GLU A 123 -5.88 -30.04 -30.44
C GLU A 123 -4.88 -31.03 -29.82
N GLY A 124 -3.98 -30.52 -28.98
CA GLY A 124 -2.89 -31.30 -28.39
C GLY A 124 -1.98 -32.01 -29.39
N GLY A 125 -1.95 -31.55 -30.65
CA GLY A 125 -1.08 -32.02 -31.72
C GLY A 125 -0.06 -30.98 -32.14
N THR A 126 0.95 -31.40 -32.90
CA THR A 126 2.07 -30.55 -33.34
C THR A 126 2.14 -30.46 -34.86
N VAL A 127 2.42 -29.26 -35.38
CA VAL A 127 2.78 -29.03 -36.78
C VAL A 127 4.17 -28.38 -36.83
N SER A 128 5.15 -29.09 -37.39
CA SER A 128 6.55 -28.66 -37.40
C SER A 128 7.08 -28.58 -38.82
N ALA A 129 7.31 -27.36 -39.31
CA ALA A 129 7.93 -27.11 -40.60
C ALA A 129 9.40 -26.70 -40.46
N ASP A 130 10.21 -26.99 -41.47
CA ASP A 130 11.58 -26.47 -41.51
C ASP A 130 11.59 -24.97 -41.82
N THR A 131 11.06 -24.57 -42.99
CA THR A 131 11.16 -23.19 -43.50
C THR A 131 9.81 -22.50 -43.75
N LEU A 132 8.73 -23.25 -43.98
CA LEU A 132 7.42 -22.67 -44.29
C LEU A 132 6.29 -23.44 -43.63
N LEU A 133 5.48 -22.74 -42.85
CA LEU A 133 4.21 -23.22 -42.32
C LEU A 133 3.12 -22.22 -42.68
N THR A 134 2.14 -22.64 -43.49
CA THR A 134 0.99 -21.82 -43.85
C THR A 134 -0.31 -22.53 -43.50
N VAL A 135 -1.21 -21.83 -42.82
CA VAL A 135 -2.57 -22.29 -42.53
C VAL A 135 -3.55 -21.24 -43.01
N GLU A 136 -4.46 -21.61 -43.92
CA GLU A 136 -5.51 -20.73 -44.43
C GLU A 136 -6.87 -21.37 -44.16
N ALA A 137 -7.72 -20.70 -43.38
CA ALA A 137 -9.03 -21.21 -43.03
C ALA A 137 -10.10 -20.13 -42.89
N ASP A 138 -11.37 -20.49 -42.66
CA ASP A 138 -12.33 -19.51 -42.12
C ASP A 138 -12.20 -19.43 -40.60
N ARG A 139 -12.06 -20.59 -39.93
CA ARG A 139 -11.86 -20.70 -38.48
C ARG A 139 -10.65 -21.56 -38.17
N LEU A 140 -9.74 -21.03 -37.37
CA LEU A 140 -8.55 -21.73 -36.90
C LEU A 140 -8.58 -21.84 -35.37
N ARG A 141 -8.47 -23.05 -34.84
CA ARG A 141 -8.33 -23.33 -33.41
C ARG A 141 -7.04 -24.07 -33.14
N ILE A 142 -6.26 -23.61 -32.16
CA ILE A 142 -5.03 -24.25 -31.71
C ILE A 142 -5.09 -24.31 -30.19
N ALA A 143 -5.34 -25.50 -29.65
CA ALA A 143 -5.66 -25.66 -28.23
C ALA A 143 -4.87 -26.81 -27.62
N SER A 144 -4.12 -26.53 -26.57
CA SER A 144 -3.52 -27.58 -25.76
C SER A 144 -4.61 -28.35 -25.02
N ALA A 145 -4.46 -29.68 -24.96
CA ALA A 145 -5.37 -30.52 -24.21
C ALA A 145 -5.01 -30.46 -22.72
N THR A 146 -6.00 -30.42 -21.84
CA THR A 146 -5.81 -30.59 -20.39
C THR A 146 -6.00 -32.04 -20.00
N GLY A 147 -5.14 -32.56 -19.11
CA GLY A 147 -5.27 -33.89 -18.53
C GLY A 147 -5.72 -33.83 -17.08
N ASN A 148 -6.60 -34.75 -16.67
CA ASN A 148 -7.00 -34.92 -15.28
C ASN A 148 -6.35 -36.19 -14.72
N SER A 149 -5.76 -36.09 -13.53
CA SER A 149 -5.18 -37.21 -12.79
C SER A 149 -5.62 -37.18 -11.34
N GLY A 150 -5.58 -38.35 -10.67
CA GLY A 150 -5.94 -38.51 -9.26
C GLY A 150 -7.39 -38.95 -9.03
N SER A 151 -7.82 -38.88 -7.77
CA SER A 151 -9.14 -39.30 -7.28
C SER A 151 -10.02 -38.10 -6.91
N GLY A 152 -11.27 -38.34 -6.51
CA GLY A 152 -12.15 -37.28 -6.00
C GLY A 152 -11.66 -36.61 -4.71
N THR A 153 -10.72 -37.21 -3.97
CA THR A 153 -10.10 -36.60 -2.78
C THR A 153 -8.84 -35.82 -3.13
N ASP A 154 -7.98 -36.39 -3.97
CA ASP A 154 -6.71 -35.79 -4.39
C ASP A 154 -6.61 -35.84 -5.91
N GLY A 155 -6.77 -34.71 -6.58
CA GLY A 155 -6.85 -34.62 -8.03
C GLY A 155 -6.17 -33.38 -8.57
N ARG A 156 -5.68 -33.47 -9.81
CA ARG A 156 -5.02 -32.36 -10.51
C ARG A 156 -5.45 -32.32 -11.97
N THR A 157 -5.66 -31.12 -12.46
CA THR A 157 -5.79 -30.79 -13.88
C THR A 157 -4.51 -30.08 -14.30
N GLU A 158 -3.75 -30.68 -15.19
CA GLU A 158 -2.51 -30.14 -15.73
C GLU A 158 -2.63 -29.95 -17.25
N THR A 159 -1.75 -29.13 -17.81
CA THR A 159 -1.58 -29.11 -19.27
C THR A 159 -1.09 -30.49 -19.70
N GLY A 160 -1.88 -31.17 -20.54
CA GLY A 160 -1.55 -32.47 -21.10
C GLY A 160 -0.68 -32.29 -22.36
N ARG A 161 -1.19 -32.73 -23.51
CA ARG A 161 -0.49 -32.52 -24.78
C ARG A 161 -0.60 -31.06 -25.22
N ILE A 162 0.55 -30.42 -25.43
CA ILE A 162 0.63 -29.02 -25.88
C ILE A 162 0.38 -28.98 -27.38
N ALA A 163 -0.56 -28.14 -27.82
CA ALA A 163 -0.72 -27.84 -29.24
C ALA A 163 0.35 -26.86 -29.69
N GLY A 164 1.06 -27.19 -30.76
CA GLY A 164 2.23 -26.42 -31.15
C GLY A 164 2.44 -26.26 -32.64
N LEU A 165 2.89 -25.07 -33.04
CA LEU A 165 3.29 -24.74 -34.41
C LEU A 165 4.75 -24.28 -34.40
N TYR A 166 5.60 -24.92 -35.20
CA TYR A 166 7.05 -24.72 -35.15
C TYR A 166 7.63 -24.48 -36.53
N ILE A 167 8.53 -23.50 -36.61
CA ILE A 167 9.54 -23.34 -37.67
C ILE A 167 10.90 -23.65 -37.04
N THR A 168 11.55 -24.69 -37.54
CA THR A 168 12.78 -25.23 -36.93
C THR A 168 14.06 -24.65 -37.52
N ASN A 169 14.02 -24.14 -38.76
CA ASN A 169 15.17 -23.49 -39.37
C ASN A 169 15.54 -22.22 -38.59
N THR A 170 16.84 -21.99 -38.41
CA THR A 170 17.38 -20.86 -37.62
C THR A 170 17.77 -19.65 -38.46
N SER A 171 17.85 -19.80 -39.78
CA SER A 171 18.27 -18.72 -40.70
C SER A 171 17.05 -17.98 -41.24
N ASP A 172 16.21 -18.68 -42.02
CA ASP A 172 15.01 -18.13 -42.65
C ASP A 172 13.79 -19.01 -42.37
N GLY A 173 12.62 -18.38 -42.22
CA GLY A 173 11.40 -19.14 -41.98
C GLY A 173 10.14 -18.30 -41.85
N LEU A 174 9.07 -18.74 -42.51
CA LEU A 174 7.76 -18.09 -42.49
C LEU A 174 6.72 -18.99 -41.79
N LEU A 175 6.15 -18.47 -40.70
CA LEU A 175 4.94 -19.00 -40.09
C LEU A 175 3.79 -18.04 -40.42
N SER A 176 2.82 -18.48 -41.22
CA SER A 176 1.68 -17.65 -41.64
C SER A 176 0.35 -18.34 -41.32
N LEU A 177 -0.46 -17.72 -40.48
CA LEU A 177 -1.81 -18.14 -40.13
C LEU A 177 -2.79 -17.09 -40.64
N LYS A 178 -3.74 -17.51 -41.48
CA LYS A 178 -4.77 -16.64 -42.03
C LYS A 178 -6.14 -17.26 -41.80
N ALA A 179 -7.04 -16.49 -41.21
CA ALA A 179 -8.44 -16.88 -41.03
C ALA A 179 -9.40 -15.86 -41.63
N GLY A 180 -10.49 -16.31 -42.26
CA GLY A 180 -11.57 -15.43 -42.73
C GLY A 180 -12.42 -14.85 -41.59
N GLN A 181 -12.59 -15.59 -40.49
CA GLN A 181 -13.51 -15.24 -39.39
C GLN A 181 -12.82 -15.18 -38.02
N SER A 182 -12.12 -16.24 -37.61
CA SER A 182 -11.48 -16.25 -36.28
C SER A 182 -10.24 -17.12 -36.16
N ILE A 183 -9.32 -16.69 -35.28
CA ILE A 183 -8.20 -17.50 -34.79
C ILE A 183 -8.29 -17.57 -33.26
N ASP A 184 -8.38 -18.77 -32.71
CA ASP A 184 -8.51 -19.02 -31.28
C ASP A 184 -7.36 -19.89 -30.77
N PHE A 185 -6.54 -19.34 -29.87
CA PHE A 185 -5.48 -20.06 -29.17
C PHE A 185 -5.89 -20.35 -27.72
N THR A 186 -5.58 -21.55 -27.22
CA THR A 186 -5.76 -21.89 -25.80
C THR A 186 -4.51 -22.59 -25.29
N ALA A 187 -3.72 -21.90 -24.48
CA ALA A 187 -2.44 -22.41 -23.94
C ALA A 187 -1.51 -23.02 -25.02
N ALA A 188 -1.53 -22.47 -26.24
CA ALA A 188 -0.78 -23.00 -27.38
C ALA A 188 0.68 -22.50 -27.41
N GLY A 189 1.56 -23.22 -28.11
CA GLY A 189 2.95 -22.83 -28.36
C GLY A 189 3.21 -22.52 -29.84
N LEU A 190 3.70 -21.33 -30.16
CA LEU A 190 4.10 -20.95 -31.50
C LEU A 190 5.55 -20.50 -31.47
N HIS A 191 6.41 -21.14 -32.26
CA HIS A 191 7.84 -20.89 -32.20
C HIS A 191 8.42 -20.76 -33.60
N ASN A 192 9.03 -19.61 -33.88
CA ASN A 192 9.82 -19.41 -35.10
C ASN A 192 11.28 -19.11 -34.72
N LYS A 193 12.17 -20.09 -34.95
CA LYS A 193 13.59 -19.98 -34.60
C LYS A 193 14.41 -19.17 -35.61
N ALA A 194 13.83 -18.81 -36.75
CA ALA A 194 14.57 -18.13 -37.80
C ALA A 194 14.88 -16.69 -37.39
N ALA A 195 16.17 -16.32 -37.41
CA ALA A 195 16.63 -14.99 -37.04
C ALA A 195 16.05 -13.89 -37.94
N ASN A 196 15.92 -14.16 -39.25
CA ASN A 196 15.25 -13.30 -40.23
C ASN A 196 13.79 -13.77 -40.51
N GLY A 197 13.25 -14.63 -39.63
CA GLY A 197 11.95 -15.22 -39.82
C GLY A 197 10.81 -14.24 -39.64
N GLN A 198 9.67 -14.53 -40.26
CA GLN A 198 8.43 -13.80 -40.08
C GLN A 198 7.36 -14.71 -39.48
N THR A 199 6.67 -14.20 -38.47
CA THR A 199 5.50 -14.84 -37.87
C THR A 199 4.29 -13.94 -38.08
N GLN A 200 3.36 -14.33 -38.94
CA GLN A 200 2.19 -13.55 -39.33
C GLN A 200 0.90 -14.28 -38.93
N ILE A 201 0.04 -13.63 -38.17
CA ILE A 201 -1.24 -14.16 -37.70
C ILE A 201 -2.32 -13.14 -38.04
N VAL A 202 -3.16 -13.44 -39.03
CA VAL A 202 -4.11 -12.48 -39.59
C VAL A 202 -5.52 -13.07 -39.62
N SER A 203 -6.50 -12.33 -39.11
CA SER A 203 -7.90 -12.73 -39.11
C SER A 203 -8.79 -11.64 -39.73
N GLY A 204 -9.67 -12.04 -40.65
CA GLY A 204 -10.75 -11.21 -41.18
C GLY A 204 -11.84 -10.89 -40.16
N GLY A 205 -11.79 -11.49 -38.97
CA GLY A 205 -12.60 -11.13 -37.80
C GLY A 205 -11.73 -11.03 -36.53
N ARG A 206 -12.02 -11.83 -35.50
CA ARG A 206 -11.36 -11.75 -34.18
C ARG A 206 -10.13 -12.66 -34.05
N ILE A 207 -9.23 -12.33 -33.12
CA ILE A 207 -8.14 -13.21 -32.66
C ILE A 207 -8.17 -13.27 -31.13
N ASN A 208 -8.20 -14.46 -30.54
CA ASN A 208 -8.13 -14.65 -29.09
C ASN A 208 -6.93 -15.51 -28.71
N LEU A 209 -6.13 -15.02 -27.77
CA LEU A 209 -5.09 -15.76 -27.06
C LEU A 209 -5.60 -16.00 -25.65
N ASP A 210 -6.28 -17.12 -25.46
CA ASP A 210 -6.90 -17.51 -24.20
C ASP A 210 -6.01 -18.49 -23.40
N THR A 211 -6.50 -18.83 -22.22
CA THR A 211 -5.81 -19.63 -21.21
C THR A 211 -6.46 -20.99 -21.00
N ALA A 212 -5.65 -22.00 -20.67
CA ALA A 212 -6.15 -23.25 -20.11
C ALA A 212 -6.18 -23.15 -18.57
N LYS A 213 -7.32 -23.48 -17.96
CA LYS A 213 -7.46 -23.49 -16.50
C LYS A 213 -6.87 -24.78 -15.92
N LEU A 214 -5.88 -24.61 -15.06
CA LEU A 214 -5.25 -25.67 -14.29
C LEU A 214 -5.77 -25.65 -12.86
N SER A 215 -5.84 -26.82 -12.23
CA SER A 215 -6.30 -26.91 -10.85
C SER A 215 -5.64 -28.05 -10.11
N SER A 216 -5.47 -27.90 -8.80
CA SER A 216 -5.10 -29.01 -7.91
C SER A 216 -5.99 -28.95 -6.69
N HIS A 217 -6.56 -30.06 -6.27
CA HIS A 217 -7.30 -30.16 -5.04
C HIS A 217 -6.82 -31.35 -4.21
N SER A 218 -6.78 -31.17 -2.90
CA SER A 218 -6.50 -32.24 -1.94
C SER A 218 -7.45 -32.16 -0.77
N ARG A 219 -7.99 -33.29 -0.33
CA ARG A 219 -8.95 -33.39 0.78
C ARG A 219 -8.53 -34.51 1.73
N GLN A 220 -8.32 -34.15 2.99
CA GLN A 220 -8.06 -35.07 4.09
C GLN A 220 -9.05 -34.79 5.22
N GLY A 221 -9.69 -35.85 5.73
CA GLY A 221 -10.75 -35.76 6.74
C GLY A 221 -12.13 -35.40 6.16
N GLY A 222 -13.19 -35.88 6.80
CA GLY A 222 -14.59 -35.66 6.42
C GLY A 222 -15.19 -34.35 6.95
N TRP A 223 -16.41 -34.06 6.51
CA TRP A 223 -17.20 -32.94 7.03
C TRP A 223 -17.52 -33.17 8.51
N GLY A 224 -17.01 -32.29 9.38
CA GLY A 224 -17.21 -32.38 10.84
C GLY A 224 -16.00 -32.91 11.62
N ASP A 225 -14.98 -33.44 10.94
CA ASP A 225 -13.76 -33.90 11.60
C ASP A 225 -13.00 -32.75 12.28
N LYS A 226 -12.42 -33.05 13.45
CA LYS A 226 -11.61 -32.09 14.21
C LYS A 226 -10.26 -31.82 13.53
N ASN A 227 -9.77 -32.81 12.79
CA ASN A 227 -8.60 -32.72 11.93
C ASN A 227 -9.07 -32.84 10.49
N ARG A 228 -8.95 -31.76 9.71
CA ARG A 228 -9.26 -31.78 8.28
C ARG A 228 -8.39 -30.80 7.53
N ARG A 229 -8.21 -31.05 6.24
CA ARG A 229 -7.55 -30.13 5.33
C ARG A 229 -8.17 -30.26 3.95
N ARG A 230 -8.72 -29.17 3.45
CA ARG A 230 -9.13 -28.98 2.07
C ARG A 230 -8.25 -27.88 1.49
N LEU A 231 -7.56 -28.19 0.40
CA LEU A 231 -6.79 -27.24 -0.37
C LEU A 231 -7.29 -27.31 -1.81
N THR A 232 -7.56 -26.17 -2.41
CA THR A 232 -7.80 -26.03 -3.85
C THR A 232 -6.94 -24.88 -4.34
N ARG A 233 -6.20 -25.12 -5.40
CA ARG A 233 -5.43 -24.09 -6.11
C ARG A 233 -5.87 -24.10 -7.55
N THR A 234 -6.05 -22.94 -8.14
CA THR A 234 -6.24 -22.82 -9.59
C THR A 234 -5.21 -21.86 -10.15
N SER A 235 -4.81 -22.09 -11.39
CA SER A 235 -3.94 -21.20 -12.14
C SER A 235 -4.33 -21.27 -13.60
N GLU A 236 -3.90 -20.30 -14.39
CA GLU A 236 -4.12 -20.29 -15.82
C GLU A 236 -2.79 -20.52 -16.56
N ALA A 237 -2.83 -21.17 -17.71
CA ALA A 237 -1.71 -21.30 -18.63
C ALA A 237 -2.07 -20.59 -19.93
N GLY A 238 -1.35 -19.51 -20.27
CA GLY A 238 -1.63 -18.71 -21.46
C GLY A 238 -0.80 -19.11 -22.68
N THR A 239 -1.22 -18.62 -23.84
CA THR A 239 -0.56 -18.87 -25.13
C THR A 239 0.84 -18.25 -25.18
N GLN A 240 1.80 -18.98 -25.73
CA GLN A 240 3.20 -18.57 -25.90
C GLN A 240 3.52 -18.44 -27.39
N ILE A 241 3.88 -17.24 -27.85
CA ILE A 241 4.35 -16.96 -29.20
C ILE A 241 5.76 -16.41 -29.08
N LYS A 242 6.74 -17.18 -29.56
CA LYS A 242 8.15 -16.80 -29.57
C LYS A 242 8.70 -16.80 -30.98
N ALA A 243 9.31 -15.69 -31.39
CA ALA A 243 10.02 -15.62 -32.66
C ALA A 243 11.40 -15.00 -32.47
N SER A 244 12.39 -15.42 -33.25
CA SER A 244 13.67 -14.71 -33.29
C SER A 244 13.61 -13.45 -34.16
N GLY A 245 12.82 -13.48 -35.24
CA GLY A 245 12.48 -12.34 -36.10
C GLY A 245 11.11 -11.72 -35.80
N ASP A 246 10.50 -11.06 -36.79
CA ASP A 246 9.31 -10.23 -36.62
C ASP A 246 8.03 -11.03 -36.30
N ILE A 247 7.16 -10.42 -35.49
CA ILE A 247 5.83 -10.91 -35.16
C ILE A 247 4.79 -9.87 -35.59
N LEU A 248 3.82 -10.28 -36.42
CA LEU A 248 2.64 -9.50 -36.79
C LEU A 248 1.37 -10.26 -36.40
N ILE A 249 0.53 -9.65 -35.57
CA ILE A 249 -0.80 -10.14 -35.25
C ILE A 249 -1.82 -9.07 -35.62
N ALA A 250 -2.74 -9.39 -36.52
CA ALA A 250 -3.72 -8.45 -37.05
C ALA A 250 -5.12 -9.07 -37.08
N ALA A 251 -6.03 -8.53 -36.28
CA ALA A 251 -7.46 -8.80 -36.33
C ALA A 251 -8.19 -7.66 -37.04
N LYS A 252 -9.22 -7.95 -37.82
CA LYS A 252 -10.14 -6.91 -38.31
C LYS A 252 -11.10 -6.44 -37.21
N ASP A 253 -11.52 -7.36 -36.34
CA ASP A 253 -12.33 -7.08 -35.16
C ASP A 253 -11.44 -6.94 -33.91
N ASN A 254 -11.68 -7.71 -32.86
CA ASN A 254 -10.92 -7.58 -31.61
C ASN A 254 -9.71 -8.54 -31.59
N LEU A 255 -8.60 -8.06 -31.02
CA LEU A 255 -7.45 -8.86 -30.61
C LEU A 255 -7.43 -8.93 -29.07
N ASP A 256 -7.75 -10.11 -28.53
CA ASP A 256 -7.87 -10.35 -27.09
C ASP A 256 -6.72 -11.24 -26.62
N ILE A 257 -5.94 -10.76 -25.64
CA ILE A 257 -4.76 -11.43 -25.12
C ILE A 257 -4.89 -11.56 -23.60
N ARG A 258 -5.02 -12.79 -23.11
CA ARG A 258 -5.14 -13.11 -21.68
C ARG A 258 -3.97 -13.97 -21.23
N GLN A 259 -3.18 -13.46 -20.28
CA GLN A 259 -1.96 -14.10 -19.79
C GLN A 259 -1.02 -14.59 -20.92
N GLY A 260 -1.04 -13.90 -22.06
CA GLY A 260 -0.29 -14.29 -23.25
C GLY A 260 1.16 -13.81 -23.15
N SER A 261 2.07 -14.59 -23.72
CA SER A 261 3.48 -14.23 -23.86
C SER A 261 3.82 -14.13 -25.34
N ILE A 262 4.10 -12.93 -25.84
CA ILE A 262 4.48 -12.67 -27.22
C ILE A 262 5.85 -12.00 -27.21
N VAL A 263 6.86 -12.71 -27.67
CA VAL A 263 8.26 -12.28 -27.54
C VAL A 263 8.96 -12.44 -28.88
N SER A 264 9.44 -11.33 -29.42
CA SER A 264 10.42 -11.31 -30.51
C SER A 264 11.82 -11.08 -29.93
N ASP A 265 12.78 -11.98 -30.16
CA ASP A 265 14.13 -11.84 -29.60
C ASP A 265 14.93 -10.70 -30.26
N ASN A 266 14.79 -10.50 -31.58
CA ASN A 266 15.57 -9.50 -32.34
C ASN A 266 14.73 -8.65 -33.31
N GLY A 267 13.42 -8.86 -33.39
CA GLY A 267 12.54 -8.23 -34.37
C GLY A 267 11.49 -7.31 -33.73
N ARG A 268 10.60 -6.80 -34.58
CA ARG A 268 9.45 -5.98 -34.19
C ARG A 268 8.24 -6.87 -33.87
N THR A 269 7.56 -6.55 -32.77
CA THR A 269 6.24 -7.12 -32.44
C THR A 269 5.15 -6.09 -32.76
N THR A 270 4.28 -6.41 -33.73
CA THR A 270 3.16 -5.55 -34.15
C THR A 270 1.82 -6.22 -33.83
N LEU A 271 0.98 -5.54 -33.06
CA LEU A 271 -0.37 -5.97 -32.69
C LEU A 271 -1.39 -4.99 -33.25
N SER A 272 -2.44 -5.49 -33.91
CA SER A 272 -3.49 -4.64 -34.48
C SER A 272 -4.89 -5.24 -34.42
N GLY A 273 -5.89 -4.37 -34.25
CA GLY A 273 -7.31 -4.72 -34.14
C GLY A 273 -8.22 -3.49 -34.29
N ARG A 274 -9.54 -3.68 -34.42
CA ARG A 274 -10.51 -2.66 -34.03
C ARG A 274 -10.33 -2.29 -32.57
N ASN A 275 -10.23 -3.30 -31.69
CA ASN A 275 -9.84 -3.15 -30.29
C ASN A 275 -8.71 -4.11 -29.96
N VAL A 276 -7.79 -3.70 -29.10
CA VAL A 276 -6.71 -4.57 -28.59
C VAL A 276 -6.77 -4.62 -27.06
N HIS A 277 -7.01 -5.80 -26.51
CA HIS A 277 -7.06 -6.04 -25.06
C HIS A 277 -5.87 -6.91 -24.63
N ILE A 278 -5.05 -6.40 -23.72
CA ILE A 278 -3.90 -7.09 -23.13
C ILE A 278 -4.15 -7.19 -21.63
N THR A 279 -4.55 -8.37 -21.17
CA THR A 279 -5.12 -8.60 -19.84
C THR A 279 -4.39 -9.69 -19.07
N GLU A 280 -4.58 -9.70 -17.76
CA GLU A 280 -4.04 -10.69 -16.86
C GLU A 280 -4.90 -11.97 -16.80
N GLY A 281 -4.25 -13.11 -16.59
CA GLY A 281 -4.87 -14.34 -16.10
C GLY A 281 -4.94 -14.37 -14.57
N ARG A 282 -5.42 -15.48 -14.00
CA ARG A 282 -5.67 -15.58 -12.55
C ARG A 282 -5.03 -16.81 -11.91
N GLN A 283 -4.52 -16.62 -10.70
CA GLN A 283 -4.09 -17.67 -9.78
C GLN A 283 -4.90 -17.55 -8.48
N THR A 284 -5.51 -18.64 -8.03
CA THR A 284 -6.32 -18.65 -6.80
C THR A 284 -5.90 -19.74 -5.82
N LEU A 285 -6.13 -19.47 -4.53
CA LEU A 285 -5.92 -20.39 -3.42
C LEU A 285 -7.18 -20.39 -2.54
N ASP A 286 -7.76 -21.56 -2.29
CA ASP A 286 -8.80 -21.80 -1.28
C ASP A 286 -8.31 -22.90 -0.33
N LEU A 287 -8.04 -22.54 0.93
CA LEU A 287 -7.59 -23.44 1.99
C LEU A 287 -8.61 -23.42 3.12
N ASP A 288 -9.07 -24.59 3.59
CA ASP A 288 -9.77 -24.78 4.86
C ASP A 288 -9.04 -25.88 5.65
N GLN A 289 -8.41 -25.51 6.75
CA GLN A 289 -7.64 -26.43 7.58
C GLN A 289 -8.10 -26.35 9.03
N SER A 290 -8.29 -27.50 9.68
CA SER A 290 -8.56 -27.63 11.11
C SER A 290 -7.58 -28.62 11.70
N VAL A 291 -6.90 -28.26 12.79
CA VAL A 291 -5.97 -29.12 13.52
C VAL A 291 -6.34 -29.13 14.98
N TYR A 292 -6.56 -30.32 15.52
CA TYR A 292 -6.91 -30.58 16.89
C TYR A 292 -5.87 -31.48 17.54
N GLY A 293 -5.29 -30.96 18.63
CA GLY A 293 -4.33 -31.68 19.46
C GLY A 293 -4.90 -31.90 20.86
N LYS A 294 -4.58 -33.06 21.44
CA LYS A 294 -4.86 -33.36 22.85
C LYS A 294 -3.65 -34.05 23.44
N SER A 295 -3.01 -33.41 24.43
CA SER A 295 -1.98 -34.03 25.24
C SER A 295 -2.49 -34.29 26.66
N ARG A 296 -2.06 -35.41 27.22
CA ARG A 296 -2.31 -35.82 28.61
C ARG A 296 -0.98 -36.18 29.23
N GLY A 297 -0.61 -35.50 30.31
CA GLY A 297 0.46 -35.92 31.21
C GLY A 297 -0.10 -36.48 32.51
N ILE A 298 0.77 -36.91 33.43
CA ILE A 298 0.40 -37.55 34.71
C ILE A 298 -0.58 -36.69 35.53
N ALA A 299 -0.43 -35.36 35.51
CA ALA A 299 -1.24 -34.45 36.32
C ALA A 299 -1.90 -33.28 35.53
N SER A 300 -1.77 -33.26 34.19
CA SER A 300 -2.29 -32.15 33.37
C SER A 300 -2.85 -32.60 32.02
N LYS A 301 -3.82 -31.84 31.52
CA LYS A 301 -4.47 -32.01 30.21
C LYS A 301 -4.43 -30.70 29.44
N GLN A 302 -4.03 -30.76 28.19
CA GLN A 302 -4.08 -29.63 27.26
C GLN A 302 -4.82 -30.05 25.98
N THR A 303 -5.69 -29.18 25.49
CA THR A 303 -6.30 -29.30 24.17
C THR A 303 -6.04 -28.05 23.34
N SER A 304 -5.73 -28.23 22.07
CA SER A 304 -5.58 -27.20 21.06
C SER A 304 -6.56 -27.45 19.91
N LEU A 305 -7.17 -26.39 19.40
CA LEU A 305 -7.92 -26.39 18.14
C LEU A 305 -7.49 -25.16 17.36
N ASP A 306 -6.92 -25.37 16.17
CA ASP A 306 -6.53 -24.32 15.24
C ASP A 306 -7.37 -24.48 13.96
N ARG A 307 -7.92 -23.39 13.45
CA ARG A 307 -8.56 -23.37 12.14
C ARG A 307 -8.01 -22.23 11.31
N TYR A 308 -7.73 -22.52 10.05
CA TYR A 308 -7.23 -21.56 9.08
C TYR A 308 -8.11 -21.64 7.84
N ARG A 309 -8.59 -20.50 7.37
CA ARG A 309 -9.21 -20.37 6.06
C ARG A 309 -8.50 -19.28 5.28
N ARG A 310 -8.08 -19.56 4.04
CA ARG A 310 -7.37 -18.59 3.19
C ARG A 310 -7.97 -18.61 1.81
N GLN A 311 -8.29 -17.43 1.29
CA GLN A 311 -8.86 -17.20 -0.03
C GLN A 311 -8.07 -16.09 -0.71
N HIS A 312 -7.21 -16.46 -1.65
CA HIS A 312 -6.38 -15.53 -2.40
C HIS A 312 -6.73 -15.60 -3.88
N ASP A 313 -6.71 -14.45 -4.55
CA ASP A 313 -6.94 -14.32 -5.98
C ASP A 313 -5.99 -13.26 -6.56
N GLU A 314 -5.07 -13.70 -7.39
CA GLU A 314 -3.92 -12.93 -7.85
C GLU A 314 -3.87 -12.84 -9.38
N ALA A 315 -3.62 -11.63 -9.88
CA ALA A 315 -3.40 -11.30 -11.27
C ALA A 315 -2.03 -11.77 -11.77
N VAL A 316 -2.01 -12.44 -12.91
CA VAL A 316 -0.79 -12.83 -13.64
C VAL A 316 -0.81 -12.18 -15.02
N GLY A 317 0.04 -11.17 -15.23
CA GLY A 317 0.00 -10.32 -16.43
C GLY A 317 0.42 -11.00 -17.73
N SER A 318 -0.04 -10.45 -18.85
CA SER A 318 0.53 -10.75 -20.17
C SER A 318 1.90 -10.08 -20.36
N ARG A 319 2.73 -10.64 -21.25
CA ARG A 319 4.07 -10.16 -21.57
C ARG A 319 4.22 -9.97 -23.08
N ILE A 320 4.40 -8.73 -23.51
CA ILE A 320 4.61 -8.36 -24.92
C ILE A 320 5.99 -7.72 -25.05
N GLU A 321 6.86 -8.34 -25.83
CA GLU A 321 8.26 -7.92 -26.00
C GLU A 321 8.75 -7.99 -27.45
N GLY A 322 9.76 -7.18 -27.74
CA GLY A 322 10.44 -7.09 -29.02
C GLY A 322 11.53 -6.03 -29.00
N LYS A 323 12.36 -5.98 -30.04
CA LYS A 323 13.28 -4.87 -30.26
C LYS A 323 12.52 -3.55 -30.40
N GLU A 324 11.36 -3.64 -31.02
CA GLU A 324 10.31 -2.63 -31.03
C GLU A 324 8.95 -3.28 -30.80
N VAL A 325 8.05 -2.57 -30.12
CA VAL A 325 6.67 -3.01 -29.90
C VAL A 325 5.70 -1.93 -30.38
N VAL A 326 4.81 -2.31 -31.28
CA VAL A 326 3.79 -1.42 -31.86
C VAL A 326 2.40 -2.02 -31.67
N VAL A 327 1.54 -1.33 -30.94
CA VAL A 327 0.14 -1.71 -30.72
C VAL A 327 -0.76 -0.65 -31.36
N ARG A 328 -1.63 -1.05 -32.27
CA ARG A 328 -2.53 -0.16 -33.01
C ARG A 328 -3.98 -0.63 -32.92
N ALA A 329 -4.88 0.24 -32.48
CA ALA A 329 -6.32 -0.01 -32.51
C ALA A 329 -7.03 1.05 -33.35
N GLU A 330 -8.07 0.64 -34.09
CA GLU A 330 -8.99 1.60 -34.73
C GLU A 330 -9.82 2.36 -33.68
N GLN A 331 -10.23 1.68 -32.61
CA GLN A 331 -10.97 2.24 -31.49
C GLN A 331 -10.07 2.27 -30.25
N ASP A 332 -9.96 1.17 -29.49
CA ASP A 332 -9.37 1.22 -28.15
C ASP A 332 -8.20 0.26 -27.94
N VAL A 333 -7.19 0.71 -27.19
CA VAL A 333 -6.12 -0.14 -26.62
C VAL A 333 -6.30 -0.21 -25.11
N ASN A 334 -6.46 -1.41 -24.57
CA ASN A 334 -6.68 -1.66 -23.15
C ASN A 334 -5.58 -2.58 -22.60
N VAL A 335 -4.74 -2.08 -21.69
CA VAL A 335 -3.70 -2.85 -21.01
C VAL A 335 -3.98 -2.91 -19.51
N ARG A 336 -4.21 -4.12 -18.98
CA ARG A 336 -4.53 -4.35 -17.57
C ARG A 336 -3.59 -5.35 -16.93
N GLY A 337 -2.95 -4.93 -15.83
CA GLY A 337 -1.98 -5.71 -15.05
C GLY A 337 -0.89 -6.41 -15.88
N SER A 338 -0.48 -5.83 -17.02
CA SER A 338 0.34 -6.51 -18.03
C SER A 338 1.56 -5.67 -18.46
N ASN A 339 2.54 -6.32 -19.08
CA ASN A 339 3.79 -5.68 -19.50
C ASN A 339 3.88 -5.57 -21.03
N VAL A 340 4.19 -4.37 -21.53
CA VAL A 340 4.46 -4.08 -22.94
C VAL A 340 5.79 -3.32 -23.01
N VAL A 341 6.87 -4.05 -23.30
CA VAL A 341 8.24 -3.53 -23.14
C VAL A 341 9.06 -3.81 -24.40
N SER A 342 9.91 -2.88 -24.80
CA SER A 342 10.84 -3.08 -25.92
C SER A 342 12.26 -2.64 -25.59
N ASP A 343 13.20 -2.89 -26.51
CA ASP A 343 14.56 -2.35 -26.38
C ASP A 343 14.64 -0.89 -26.86
N GLY A 344 14.03 -0.59 -28.01
CA GLY A 344 14.11 0.71 -28.67
C GLY A 344 12.81 1.52 -28.64
N LEU A 345 11.78 1.08 -29.36
CA LEU A 345 10.53 1.83 -29.53
C LEU A 345 9.33 1.08 -28.96
N THR A 346 8.58 1.73 -28.08
CA THR A 346 7.25 1.26 -27.65
C THR A 346 6.19 2.28 -28.07
N LEU A 347 5.29 1.88 -28.99
CA LEU A 347 4.20 2.72 -29.50
C LEU A 347 2.84 2.07 -29.25
N LEU A 348 1.98 2.74 -28.50
CA LEU A 348 0.56 2.40 -28.36
C LEU A 348 -0.26 3.50 -29.04
N ARG A 349 -1.10 3.14 -30.00
CA ARG A 349 -1.96 4.11 -30.71
C ARG A 349 -3.38 3.59 -30.85
N ALA A 350 -4.36 4.43 -30.53
CA ALA A 350 -5.77 4.13 -30.63
C ALA A 350 -6.52 5.30 -31.29
N GLY A 351 -7.53 5.00 -32.12
CA GLY A 351 -8.37 6.05 -32.71
C GLY A 351 -9.31 6.72 -31.71
N HIS A 352 -9.66 6.04 -30.62
CA HIS A 352 -10.39 6.57 -29.47
C HIS A 352 -9.49 6.54 -28.23
N ASP A 353 -9.56 5.50 -27.39
CA ASP A 353 -8.99 5.53 -26.05
C ASP A 353 -7.79 4.59 -25.89
N VAL A 354 -6.82 5.01 -25.06
CA VAL A 354 -5.74 4.15 -24.57
C VAL A 354 -5.87 4.08 -23.05
N ASN A 355 -6.16 2.90 -22.51
CA ASN A 355 -6.34 2.68 -21.07
C ASN A 355 -5.25 1.73 -20.54
N ILE A 356 -4.47 2.20 -19.57
CA ILE A 356 -3.39 1.43 -18.94
C ILE A 356 -3.64 1.38 -17.44
N THR A 357 -4.13 0.24 -16.94
CA THR A 357 -4.60 0.10 -15.55
C THR A 357 -3.92 -1.05 -14.83
N ALA A 358 -3.78 -0.96 -13.51
CA ALA A 358 -3.38 -2.10 -12.69
C ALA A 358 -4.52 -3.12 -12.56
N ALA A 359 -4.17 -4.39 -12.33
CA ALA A 359 -5.13 -5.44 -11.97
C ALA A 359 -5.21 -5.60 -10.45
N GLU A 360 -6.43 -5.75 -9.90
CA GLU A 360 -6.65 -5.93 -8.47
C GLU A 360 -6.43 -7.38 -8.02
N ASN A 361 -5.72 -7.54 -6.91
CA ASN A 361 -5.51 -8.80 -6.18
C ASN A 361 -6.30 -8.77 -4.88
N THR A 362 -6.85 -9.91 -4.45
CA THR A 362 -7.62 -9.98 -3.20
C THR A 362 -7.09 -11.09 -2.28
N TYR A 363 -7.07 -10.80 -1.00
CA TYR A 363 -6.60 -11.70 0.05
C TYR A 363 -7.58 -11.68 1.21
N SER A 364 -8.13 -12.84 1.57
CA SER A 364 -8.96 -13.02 2.76
C SER A 364 -8.43 -14.19 3.59
N ASP A 365 -8.02 -13.90 4.82
CA ASP A 365 -7.47 -14.87 5.76
C ASP A 365 -8.28 -14.85 7.05
N HIS A 366 -8.65 -16.04 7.53
CA HIS A 366 -9.34 -16.24 8.79
C HIS A 366 -8.56 -17.23 9.64
N GLU A 367 -8.22 -16.83 10.86
CA GLU A 367 -7.48 -17.66 11.81
C GLU A 367 -8.25 -17.76 13.13
N PHE A 368 -8.47 -18.98 13.60
CA PHE A 368 -9.08 -19.26 14.88
C PHE A 368 -8.19 -20.18 15.71
N HIS A 369 -7.84 -19.75 16.90
CA HIS A 369 -7.06 -20.55 17.85
C HIS A 369 -7.79 -20.69 19.18
N GLU A 370 -8.04 -21.92 19.60
CA GLU A 370 -8.51 -22.24 20.95
C GLU A 370 -7.46 -23.08 21.68
N ARG A 371 -7.14 -22.68 22.92
CA ARG A 371 -6.29 -23.43 23.85
C ARG A 371 -7.02 -23.59 25.16
N LYS A 372 -7.10 -24.83 25.65
CA LYS A 372 -7.63 -25.13 26.99
C LYS A 372 -6.59 -25.94 27.76
N ARG A 373 -6.31 -25.53 28.99
CA ARG A 373 -5.44 -26.26 29.93
C ARG A 373 -6.21 -26.50 31.21
N ALA A 374 -6.08 -27.70 31.75
CA ALA A 374 -6.58 -28.05 33.07
C ALA A 374 -5.58 -28.99 33.74
N GLY A 375 -5.29 -28.80 35.02
CA GLY A 375 -4.42 -29.73 35.73
C GLY A 375 -3.92 -29.19 37.05
N TRP A 376 -3.20 -30.06 37.74
CA TRP A 376 -2.45 -29.74 38.94
C TRP A 376 -1.09 -29.18 38.55
N ARG A 377 -0.66 -28.12 39.22
CA ARG A 377 0.64 -27.48 39.10
C ARG A 377 1.29 -27.59 40.46
N GLY A 378 2.39 -28.32 40.53
CA GLY A 378 3.24 -28.46 41.71
C GLY A 378 4.63 -27.96 41.37
N GLY A 379 5.27 -27.20 42.25
CA GLY A 379 6.66 -26.80 42.02
C GLY A 379 7.24 -25.87 43.08
N TYR A 380 8.57 -25.85 43.17
CA TYR A 380 9.33 -24.86 43.92
C TYR A 380 9.61 -23.66 43.01
N LYS A 381 9.08 -22.49 43.35
CA LYS A 381 9.36 -21.24 42.63
C LYS A 381 9.26 -20.07 43.60
N ASP A 382 10.17 -19.10 43.49
CA ASP A 382 10.18 -17.88 44.32
C ASP A 382 10.22 -18.20 45.84
N GLY A 383 10.94 -19.24 46.26
CA GLY A 383 11.01 -19.70 47.65
C GLY A 383 9.77 -20.45 48.17
N LEU A 384 8.79 -20.73 47.31
CA LEU A 384 7.52 -21.39 47.65
C LEU A 384 7.46 -22.79 47.04
N VAL A 385 7.19 -23.82 47.86
CA VAL A 385 6.65 -25.10 47.35
C VAL A 385 5.15 -24.94 47.28
N SER A 386 4.58 -24.94 46.08
CA SER A 386 3.12 -24.81 45.90
C SER A 386 2.53 -26.00 45.16
N VAL A 387 1.31 -26.37 45.52
CA VAL A 387 0.44 -27.28 44.77
C VAL A 387 -0.89 -26.58 44.50
N GLY A 388 -1.38 -26.66 43.27
CA GLY A 388 -2.64 -26.01 42.92
C GLY A 388 -3.30 -26.57 41.69
N ALA A 389 -4.61 -26.48 41.62
CA ALA A 389 -5.40 -26.87 40.46
C ALA A 389 -5.86 -25.62 39.70
N GLY A 390 -5.68 -25.62 38.38
CA GLY A 390 -6.06 -24.50 37.54
C GLY A 390 -6.69 -24.92 36.22
N LYS A 391 -7.61 -24.10 35.73
CA LYS A 391 -8.19 -24.16 34.39
C LYS A 391 -7.94 -22.84 33.66
N SER A 392 -7.51 -22.90 32.41
CA SER A 392 -7.38 -21.73 31.55
C SER A 392 -7.92 -22.01 30.16
N SER A 393 -8.64 -21.06 29.58
CA SER A 393 -9.08 -21.06 28.20
C SER A 393 -8.71 -19.75 27.54
N GLN A 394 -8.12 -19.84 26.35
CA GLN A 394 -7.84 -18.71 25.47
C GLN A 394 -8.44 -19.00 24.11
N LYS A 395 -9.16 -18.03 23.55
CA LYS A 395 -9.67 -18.02 22.19
C LYS A 395 -9.16 -16.78 21.48
N LEU A 396 -8.62 -16.94 20.28
CA LEU A 396 -8.24 -15.88 19.36
C LEU A 396 -9.00 -16.12 18.07
N ASN A 397 -9.68 -15.10 17.57
CA ASN A 397 -10.30 -15.07 16.25
C ASN A 397 -9.73 -13.86 15.51
N GLN A 398 -9.20 -14.06 14.32
CA GLN A 398 -8.61 -13.02 13.49
C GLN A 398 -9.16 -13.15 12.07
N ASP A 399 -9.71 -12.05 11.57
CA ASP A 399 -10.23 -11.92 10.21
C ASP A 399 -9.45 -10.80 9.53
N ASP A 400 -8.68 -11.13 8.51
CA ASP A 400 -7.90 -10.19 7.71
C ASP A 400 -8.41 -10.19 6.26
N ALA A 401 -8.57 -9.00 5.69
CA ALA A 401 -8.91 -8.82 4.29
C ALA A 401 -8.04 -7.70 3.71
N SER A 402 -7.45 -7.92 2.54
CA SER A 402 -6.68 -6.88 1.86
C SER A 402 -6.78 -6.96 0.34
N THR A 403 -6.58 -5.82 -0.32
CA THR A 403 -6.47 -5.72 -1.77
C THR A 403 -5.07 -5.25 -2.15
N GLY A 404 -4.49 -5.87 -3.18
CA GLY A 404 -3.21 -5.50 -3.79
C GLY A 404 -3.42 -5.09 -5.25
N LEU A 405 -2.35 -4.59 -5.89
CA LEU A 405 -2.39 -4.21 -7.30
C LEU A 405 -1.18 -4.79 -8.05
N THR A 406 -1.45 -5.44 -9.18
CA THR A 406 -0.45 -5.79 -10.20
C THR A 406 -0.42 -4.68 -11.24
N ALA A 407 0.61 -3.82 -11.20
CA ALA A 407 0.73 -2.67 -12.09
C ALA A 407 0.97 -3.08 -13.55
N SER A 408 0.40 -2.33 -14.50
CA SER A 408 0.80 -2.40 -15.91
C SER A 408 2.12 -1.66 -16.12
N ARG A 409 3.03 -2.26 -16.90
CA ARG A 409 4.33 -1.66 -17.22
C ARG A 409 4.46 -1.45 -18.71
N ILE A 410 4.66 -0.21 -19.14
CA ILE A 410 4.84 0.14 -20.54
C ILE A 410 6.16 0.90 -20.69
N GLY A 411 6.99 0.53 -21.66
CA GLY A 411 8.25 1.25 -21.80
C GLY A 411 9.28 0.63 -22.71
N ASN A 412 10.49 1.19 -22.67
CA ASN A 412 11.66 0.64 -23.33
C ASN A 412 12.95 0.90 -22.54
N THR A 413 14.07 0.33 -22.98
CA THR A 413 15.38 0.48 -22.32
C THR A 413 16.29 1.56 -22.90
N THR A 414 16.23 1.85 -24.22
CA THR A 414 17.22 2.73 -24.90
C THR A 414 16.63 3.82 -25.81
N GLY A 415 15.33 3.81 -26.09
CA GLY A 415 14.71 4.73 -27.05
C GLY A 415 13.43 5.37 -26.53
N ASN A 416 12.41 5.52 -27.38
CA ASN A 416 11.25 6.37 -27.09
C ASN A 416 9.98 5.56 -26.81
N THR A 417 9.13 6.09 -25.92
CA THR A 417 7.81 5.54 -25.64
C THR A 417 6.75 6.55 -26.04
N ALA A 418 5.78 6.15 -26.86
CA ALA A 418 4.68 7.01 -27.29
C ALA A 418 3.32 6.33 -27.08
N MET A 419 2.37 7.06 -26.50
CA MET A 419 0.99 6.63 -26.30
C MET A 419 0.07 7.71 -26.85
N ILE A 420 -0.68 7.36 -27.89
CA ILE A 420 -1.47 8.32 -28.67
C ILE A 420 -2.92 7.83 -28.74
N ALA A 421 -3.81 8.56 -28.08
CA ALA A 421 -5.26 8.36 -28.13
C ALA A 421 -5.90 9.47 -28.98
N GLY A 422 -6.90 9.14 -29.80
CA GLY A 422 -7.69 10.17 -30.49
C GLY A 422 -8.69 10.88 -29.56
N ASN A 423 -9.09 10.24 -28.46
CA ASN A 423 -9.98 10.78 -27.45
C ASN A 423 -9.32 10.84 -26.06
N ARG A 424 -9.18 9.75 -25.31
CA ARG A 424 -8.63 9.80 -23.96
C ARG A 424 -7.49 8.82 -23.73
N LEU A 425 -6.40 9.33 -23.15
CA LEU A 425 -5.34 8.51 -22.58
C LEU A 425 -5.52 8.44 -21.06
N THR A 426 -5.75 7.26 -20.52
CA THR A 426 -5.92 7.02 -19.07
C THR A 426 -4.85 6.09 -18.55
N THR A 427 -4.20 6.46 -17.46
CA THR A 427 -3.30 5.59 -16.70
C THR A 427 -3.77 5.51 -15.25
N GLU A 428 -3.77 4.31 -14.66
CA GLU A 428 -4.17 4.12 -13.27
C GLU A 428 -3.26 3.10 -12.58
N ALA A 429 -2.51 3.55 -11.57
CA ALA A 429 -1.50 2.73 -10.87
C ALA A 429 -0.54 2.01 -11.84
N ALA A 430 -0.19 2.68 -12.94
CA ALA A 430 0.69 2.17 -13.98
C ALA A 430 2.12 2.68 -13.82
N VAL A 431 3.08 1.96 -14.43
CA VAL A 431 4.49 2.38 -14.50
C VAL A 431 4.89 2.54 -15.96
N LEU A 432 5.29 3.76 -16.33
CA LEU A 432 5.75 4.10 -17.67
C LEU A 432 7.23 4.50 -17.59
N ALA A 433 8.08 3.87 -18.39
CA ALA A 433 9.53 4.15 -18.35
C ALA A 433 10.15 4.15 -19.74
N SER A 434 11.09 5.06 -20.00
CA SER A 434 11.75 5.15 -21.32
C SER A 434 13.23 5.49 -21.17
N GLY A 435 14.07 4.83 -21.97
CA GLY A 435 15.51 5.14 -22.07
C GLY A 435 15.81 6.47 -22.78
N GLY A 436 14.82 7.04 -23.46
CA GLY A 436 14.80 8.35 -24.07
C GLY A 436 13.52 9.10 -23.71
N ASP A 437 12.78 9.59 -24.70
CA ASP A 437 11.62 10.45 -24.50
C ASP A 437 10.33 9.67 -24.22
N ILE A 438 9.39 10.30 -23.50
CA ILE A 438 8.01 9.84 -23.35
C ILE A 438 7.05 10.87 -23.97
N LEU A 439 6.17 10.42 -24.86
CA LEU A 439 5.03 11.18 -25.38
C LEU A 439 3.71 10.55 -24.94
N LEU A 440 2.90 11.33 -24.22
CA LEU A 440 1.53 10.99 -23.84
C LEU A 440 0.58 11.99 -24.52
N GLN A 441 -0.27 11.51 -25.43
CA GLN A 441 -1.16 12.37 -26.21
C GLN A 441 -2.60 11.86 -26.22
N GLY A 442 -3.54 12.77 -26.03
CA GLY A 442 -4.99 12.53 -26.11
C GLY A 442 -5.74 13.83 -26.40
N ARG A 443 -7.07 13.78 -26.57
CA ARG A 443 -7.93 14.97 -26.33
C ARG A 443 -7.89 15.31 -24.85
N ASP A 444 -8.06 14.31 -23.98
CA ASP A 444 -7.79 14.36 -22.53
C ASP A 444 -6.65 13.39 -22.15
N VAL A 445 -5.86 13.75 -21.13
CA VAL A 445 -4.86 12.86 -20.52
C VAL A 445 -5.08 12.77 -19.00
N TRP A 446 -5.37 11.58 -18.49
CA TRP A 446 -5.66 11.35 -17.07
C TRP A 446 -4.66 10.39 -16.44
N LEU A 447 -3.97 10.87 -15.40
CA LEU A 447 -2.95 10.15 -14.64
C LEU A 447 -3.49 9.88 -13.23
N ASN A 448 -4.27 8.81 -13.11
CA ASN A 448 -5.04 8.49 -11.91
C ASN A 448 -4.25 7.63 -10.93
N THR A 449 -4.75 7.58 -9.70
CA THR A 449 -4.29 6.67 -8.64
C THR A 449 -5.21 5.46 -8.56
N GLY A 450 -4.63 4.27 -8.36
CA GLY A 450 -5.36 3.12 -7.83
C GLY A 450 -5.32 3.11 -6.30
N HIS A 451 -6.02 2.16 -5.67
CA HIS A 451 -6.04 2.03 -4.21
C HIS A 451 -5.86 0.58 -3.76
N THR A 452 -5.02 0.39 -2.75
CA THR A 452 -4.94 -0.85 -1.96
C THR A 452 -5.68 -0.65 -0.65
N ALA A 453 -6.39 -1.66 -0.18
CA ALA A 453 -7.11 -1.64 1.09
C ALA A 453 -6.59 -2.73 2.02
N SER A 454 -6.64 -2.48 3.33
CA SER A 454 -6.39 -3.51 4.34
C SER A 454 -7.40 -3.35 5.47
N GLN A 455 -7.86 -4.48 6.00
CA GLN A 455 -8.79 -4.58 7.13
C GLN A 455 -8.37 -5.77 7.99
N SER A 456 -8.40 -5.59 9.31
CA SER A 456 -8.06 -6.62 10.28
C SER A 456 -8.99 -6.50 11.48
N SER A 457 -9.60 -7.61 11.88
CA SER A 457 -10.47 -7.74 13.04
C SER A 457 -9.95 -8.84 13.95
N ILE A 458 -9.58 -8.48 15.16
CA ILE A 458 -9.00 -9.40 16.15
C ILE A 458 -9.90 -9.44 17.39
N SER A 459 -10.37 -10.63 17.76
CA SER A 459 -11.13 -10.90 18.99
C SER A 459 -10.38 -11.90 19.86
N ILE A 460 -9.93 -11.46 21.03
CA ILE A 460 -9.26 -12.27 22.04
C ILE A 460 -10.18 -12.44 23.25
N GLN A 461 -10.40 -13.68 23.67
CA GLN A 461 -11.11 -14.01 24.91
C GLN A 461 -10.24 -14.88 25.79
N THR A 462 -10.04 -14.47 27.05
CA THR A 462 -9.33 -15.28 28.05
C THR A 462 -10.21 -15.53 29.26
N LYS A 463 -10.11 -16.75 29.80
CA LYS A 463 -10.71 -17.15 31.08
C LYS A 463 -9.69 -17.97 31.86
N GLN A 464 -9.44 -17.60 33.11
CA GLN A 464 -8.50 -18.31 33.97
C GLN A 464 -9.11 -18.42 35.36
N SER A 465 -9.09 -19.63 35.92
CA SER A 465 -9.53 -19.90 37.29
C SER A 465 -8.55 -20.86 37.94
N GLY A 466 -8.18 -20.65 39.20
CA GLY A 466 -7.31 -21.58 39.91
C GLY A 466 -7.37 -21.40 41.42
N VAL A 467 -6.97 -22.48 42.10
CA VAL A 467 -6.75 -22.54 43.55
C VAL A 467 -5.37 -23.13 43.76
N SER A 468 -4.54 -22.50 44.57
CA SER A 468 -3.24 -23.05 44.97
C SER A 468 -3.03 -22.88 46.46
N ALA A 469 -2.43 -23.89 47.09
CA ALA A 469 -1.87 -23.83 48.43
C ALA A 469 -0.35 -23.99 48.32
N GLY A 470 0.43 -23.23 49.07
CA GLY A 470 1.88 -23.38 49.09
C GLY A 470 2.46 -23.11 50.47
N LEU A 471 3.67 -23.59 50.67
CA LEU A 471 4.45 -23.39 51.88
C LEU A 471 5.70 -22.61 51.51
N THR A 472 5.91 -21.47 52.16
CA THR A 472 7.14 -20.68 52.00
C THR A 472 8.26 -21.43 52.69
N VAL A 473 9.14 -22.03 51.91
CA VAL A 473 10.25 -22.88 52.40
C VAL A 473 11.60 -22.17 52.34
N ASN A 474 11.72 -21.12 51.52
CA ASN A 474 12.84 -20.18 51.52
C ASN A 474 12.32 -18.74 51.61
N PRO A 475 12.20 -18.19 52.83
CA PRO A 475 11.66 -16.86 53.06
C PRO A 475 12.52 -15.75 52.44
N PHE A 476 13.83 -15.96 52.26
CA PHE A 476 14.72 -15.00 51.61
C PHE A 476 14.43 -14.87 50.10
N ASP A 477 14.27 -16.00 49.41
CA ASP A 477 13.88 -16.00 47.98
C ASP A 477 12.47 -15.45 47.77
N ALA A 478 11.54 -15.72 48.70
CA ALA A 478 10.19 -15.17 48.69
C ALA A 478 10.17 -13.66 48.90
N ALA A 479 10.98 -13.14 49.84
CA ALA A 479 11.21 -11.71 50.03
C ALA A 479 11.79 -11.04 48.78
N LYS A 480 12.90 -11.58 48.26
CA LYS A 480 13.57 -11.07 47.06
C LYS A 480 12.63 -11.00 45.86
N THR A 481 11.77 -12.01 45.70
CA THR A 481 10.80 -12.05 44.60
C THR A 481 9.63 -11.08 44.83
N GLY A 482 9.10 -10.99 46.06
CA GLY A 482 8.10 -9.99 46.43
C GLY A 482 8.58 -8.55 46.17
N TYR A 483 9.85 -8.28 46.49
CA TYR A 483 10.55 -7.03 46.21
C TYR A 483 10.58 -6.72 44.70
N HIS A 484 11.10 -7.64 43.89
CA HIS A 484 11.19 -7.45 42.44
C HIS A 484 9.83 -7.38 41.73
N ARG A 485 8.81 -8.10 42.23
CA ARG A 485 7.45 -8.08 41.66
C ARG A 485 6.81 -6.71 41.84
N ASN A 486 6.99 -6.09 42.99
CA ASN A 486 6.53 -4.72 43.24
C ASN A 486 7.35 -3.68 42.48
N MET A 487 8.66 -3.87 42.32
CA MET A 487 9.47 -2.97 41.48
C MET A 487 9.07 -2.93 40.00
N ARG A 488 8.42 -3.98 39.47
CA ARG A 488 8.06 -4.07 38.04
C ARG A 488 6.63 -3.63 37.70
N GLY A 489 5.76 -3.39 38.69
CA GLY A 489 4.32 -3.21 38.46
C GLY A 489 3.63 -2.12 39.28
N SER A 490 4.37 -1.24 39.96
CA SER A 490 3.85 -0.47 41.09
C SER A 490 3.25 0.91 40.82
N GLY A 491 3.15 1.35 39.56
CA GLY A 491 2.48 2.62 39.24
C GLY A 491 3.13 3.89 39.82
N TYR A 492 4.30 3.78 40.48
CA TYR A 492 5.11 4.93 40.93
C TYR A 492 5.69 5.70 39.75
N SER A 493 5.87 7.02 39.91
CA SER A 493 6.52 7.84 38.89
C SER A 493 8.02 7.51 38.77
N GLY A 494 8.64 7.88 37.65
CA GLY A 494 10.08 7.69 37.42
C GLY A 494 10.99 8.62 38.23
N SER A 495 10.43 9.44 39.12
CA SER A 495 11.14 10.42 39.95
C SER A 495 12.12 9.76 40.92
N ALA A 496 13.11 10.52 41.42
CA ALA A 496 14.06 10.02 42.41
C ALA A 496 13.38 9.61 43.74
N VAL A 497 12.25 10.27 44.08
CA VAL A 497 11.43 9.97 45.26
C VAL A 497 10.58 8.72 45.01
N GLY A 498 9.93 8.63 43.85
CA GLY A 498 9.18 7.44 43.42
C GLY A 498 10.04 6.19 43.43
N LYS A 499 11.29 6.26 42.95
CA LYS A 499 12.25 5.13 42.98
C LYS A 499 12.72 4.74 44.38
N THR A 500 12.79 5.67 45.33
CA THR A 500 13.25 5.40 46.71
C THR A 500 12.11 4.81 47.55
N ILE A 501 10.90 5.36 47.44
CA ILE A 501 9.69 4.82 48.10
C ILE A 501 9.31 3.46 47.49
N GLN A 502 9.49 3.28 46.18
CA GLN A 502 9.32 1.98 45.52
C GLN A 502 10.28 0.92 46.10
N ARG A 503 11.50 1.30 46.53
CA ARG A 503 12.45 0.39 47.19
C ARG A 503 11.98 0.03 48.61
N ASP A 504 11.44 0.98 49.37
CA ASP A 504 10.99 0.76 50.74
C ASP A 504 9.63 0.01 50.82
N ASP A 505 8.64 0.32 49.97
CA ASP A 505 7.38 -0.45 49.87
C ASP A 505 7.63 -1.88 49.38
N ALA A 506 8.57 -2.03 48.43
CA ALA A 506 9.03 -3.34 47.98
C ALA A 506 9.71 -4.12 49.13
N ALA A 507 10.45 -3.45 50.01
CA ALA A 507 11.07 -4.09 51.19
C ALA A 507 10.02 -4.50 52.25
N GLY A 508 9.02 -3.66 52.52
CA GLY A 508 7.93 -3.99 53.44
C GLY A 508 7.07 -5.17 52.96
N LYS A 509 6.63 -5.17 51.71
CA LYS A 509 5.90 -6.30 51.11
C LYS A 509 6.76 -7.55 50.93
N ALA A 510 8.08 -7.40 50.80
CA ALA A 510 9.02 -8.51 50.83
C ALA A 510 9.06 -9.19 52.22
N VAL A 511 9.02 -8.43 53.31
CA VAL A 511 8.93 -8.97 54.68
C VAL A 511 7.61 -9.71 54.89
N TYR A 512 6.47 -9.18 54.43
CA TYR A 512 5.17 -9.88 54.49
C TYR A 512 5.15 -11.18 53.67
N ALA A 513 5.70 -11.15 52.46
CA ALA A 513 5.81 -12.35 51.62
C ALA A 513 6.71 -13.43 52.25
N ALA A 514 7.73 -13.04 53.00
CA ALA A 514 8.63 -13.93 53.73
C ALA A 514 8.06 -14.47 55.05
N ALA A 515 7.24 -13.68 55.75
CA ALA A 515 6.61 -14.07 57.01
C ALA A 515 5.36 -14.97 56.83
N THR A 516 4.81 -15.04 55.62
CA THR A 516 3.62 -15.86 55.32
C THR A 516 4.03 -17.32 55.09
N GLY A 517 4.00 -18.13 56.16
CA GLY A 517 4.37 -19.55 56.11
C GLY A 517 3.47 -20.40 55.21
N GLY A 518 2.15 -20.27 55.35
CA GLY A 518 1.14 -20.93 54.50
C GLY A 518 0.48 -19.96 53.54
N VAL A 519 0.61 -20.20 52.23
CA VAL A 519 0.10 -19.34 51.16
C VAL A 519 -1.12 -19.98 50.51
N SER A 520 -2.25 -19.28 50.47
CA SER A 520 -3.44 -19.70 49.73
C SER A 520 -3.81 -18.64 48.70
N THR A 521 -3.97 -19.06 47.45
CA THR A 521 -4.45 -18.18 46.39
C THR A 521 -5.66 -18.78 45.70
N VAL A 522 -6.68 -17.95 45.47
CA VAL A 522 -7.88 -18.30 44.70
C VAL A 522 -8.14 -17.17 43.73
N GLY A 523 -8.42 -17.46 42.47
CA GLY A 523 -8.76 -16.37 41.55
C GLY A 523 -9.51 -16.83 40.33
N HIS A 524 -10.34 -15.94 39.81
CA HIS A 524 -11.00 -16.06 38.53
C HIS A 524 -10.90 -14.73 37.79
N GLN A 525 -10.34 -14.74 36.58
CA GLN A 525 -10.40 -13.60 35.68
C GLN A 525 -10.93 -13.98 34.30
N LYS A 526 -11.68 -13.04 33.72
CA LYS A 526 -12.14 -13.03 32.34
C LYS A 526 -11.69 -11.74 31.68
N SER A 527 -11.18 -11.84 30.45
CA SER A 527 -11.01 -10.68 29.58
C SER A 527 -11.55 -10.95 28.19
N SER A 528 -12.05 -9.90 27.54
CA SER A 528 -12.39 -9.88 26.12
C SER A 528 -11.82 -8.62 25.50
N GLU A 529 -11.21 -8.74 24.33
CA GLU A 529 -10.63 -7.63 23.60
C GLU A 529 -10.97 -7.78 22.11
N ASN A 530 -11.59 -6.75 21.54
CA ASN A 530 -11.91 -6.67 20.13
C ASN A 530 -11.16 -5.47 19.55
N ARG A 531 -10.43 -5.65 18.45
CA ARG A 531 -9.75 -4.58 17.72
C ARG A 531 -10.13 -4.68 16.26
N HIS A 532 -10.48 -3.56 15.66
CA HIS A 532 -10.67 -3.45 14.22
C HIS A 532 -9.74 -2.37 13.72
N SER A 533 -8.98 -2.65 12.67
CA SER A 533 -8.19 -1.65 11.97
C SER A 533 -8.45 -1.80 10.48
N GLY A 534 -8.51 -0.69 9.77
CA GLY A 534 -8.57 -0.70 8.32
C GLY A 534 -8.03 0.58 7.72
N GLY A 535 -7.77 0.58 6.43
CA GLY A 535 -7.27 1.76 5.74
C GLY A 535 -7.09 1.51 4.26
N THR A 536 -6.99 2.61 3.51
CA THR A 536 -6.67 2.60 2.09
C THR A 536 -5.34 3.31 1.87
N ARG A 537 -4.55 2.83 0.91
CA ARG A 537 -3.30 3.45 0.50
C ARG A 537 -3.31 3.65 -1.00
N ALA A 538 -2.99 4.86 -1.44
CA ALA A 538 -2.89 5.23 -2.84
C ALA A 538 -1.70 4.52 -3.52
N ALA A 539 -1.96 3.97 -4.71
CA ALA A 539 -0.98 3.44 -5.64
C ALA A 539 -0.99 4.33 -6.89
N VAL A 540 -0.01 5.22 -6.98
CA VAL A 540 -0.01 6.30 -7.98
C VAL A 540 0.60 5.84 -9.31
N THR A 541 0.25 6.52 -10.40
CA THR A 541 0.97 6.36 -11.68
C THR A 541 2.39 6.91 -11.55
N ASP A 542 3.38 6.18 -12.07
CA ASP A 542 4.80 6.54 -12.08
C ASP A 542 5.30 6.63 -13.54
N ILE A 543 5.91 7.76 -13.91
CA ILE A 543 6.35 8.07 -15.28
C ILE A 543 7.79 8.58 -15.24
N SER A 544 8.71 7.87 -15.88
CA SER A 544 10.13 8.22 -15.90
C SER A 544 10.73 8.23 -17.31
N ALA A 545 11.12 9.41 -17.78
CA ALA A 545 11.85 9.62 -19.03
C ALA A 545 13.32 9.94 -18.74
N GLN A 546 14.26 9.21 -19.34
CA GLN A 546 15.67 9.61 -19.33
C GLN A 546 15.94 10.78 -20.29
N GLY A 547 15.07 11.01 -21.27
CA GLY A 547 15.03 12.20 -22.10
C GLY A 547 13.97 13.20 -21.62
N SER A 548 13.14 13.67 -22.54
CA SER A 548 12.06 14.62 -22.27
C SER A 548 10.71 13.93 -22.04
N LEU A 549 9.87 14.56 -21.20
CA LEU A 549 8.49 14.14 -20.95
C LEU A 549 7.51 15.12 -21.58
N ASN A 550 6.74 14.67 -22.58
CA ASN A 550 5.72 15.46 -23.26
C ASN A 550 4.33 14.89 -22.97
N ILE A 551 3.46 15.69 -22.35
CA ILE A 551 2.06 15.35 -22.07
C ILE A 551 1.18 16.38 -22.78
N ILE A 552 0.39 15.93 -23.74
CA ILE A 552 -0.33 16.79 -24.66
C ILE A 552 -1.82 16.43 -24.66
N ALA A 553 -2.64 17.31 -24.09
CA ALA A 553 -4.10 17.27 -24.22
C ALA A 553 -4.54 18.23 -25.35
N THR A 554 -4.75 17.65 -26.53
CA THR A 554 -4.97 18.37 -27.79
C THR A 554 -6.29 19.14 -27.87
N GLY A 555 -7.29 18.80 -27.05
CA GLY A 555 -8.59 19.45 -27.08
C GLY A 555 -9.32 19.47 -25.73
N GLY A 556 -8.64 19.10 -24.66
CA GLY A 556 -9.22 18.93 -23.32
C GLY A 556 -8.17 19.14 -22.23
N ASN A 557 -8.26 18.33 -21.18
CA ASN A 557 -7.53 18.59 -19.93
C ASN A 557 -6.39 17.58 -19.69
N ILE A 558 -5.38 18.03 -18.93
CA ILE A 558 -4.42 17.14 -18.27
C ILE A 558 -4.82 17.05 -16.79
N ARG A 559 -5.06 15.85 -16.27
CA ARG A 559 -5.36 15.62 -14.85
C ARG A 559 -4.37 14.63 -14.24
N SER A 560 -3.89 14.93 -13.04
CA SER A 560 -3.04 14.04 -12.25
C SER A 560 -3.52 13.91 -10.81
N GLU A 561 -3.54 12.69 -10.29
CA GLU A 561 -3.89 12.37 -8.90
C GLU A 561 -2.72 11.72 -8.18
N GLY A 562 -1.83 12.54 -7.62
CA GLY A 562 -0.66 12.05 -6.89
C GLY A 562 0.42 11.40 -7.75
N ALA A 563 0.34 11.51 -9.08
CA ALA A 563 1.30 10.88 -9.98
C ALA A 563 2.74 11.34 -9.73
N LYS A 564 3.70 10.48 -10.04
CA LYS A 564 5.13 10.80 -10.02
C LYS A 564 5.61 10.89 -11.45
N LEU A 565 6.16 12.05 -11.80
CA LEU A 565 6.59 12.41 -13.13
C LEU A 565 8.05 12.85 -13.03
N SER A 566 8.93 12.20 -13.79
CA SER A 566 10.35 12.57 -13.86
C SER A 566 10.85 12.61 -15.29
N ALA A 567 11.63 13.64 -15.60
CA ALA A 567 12.39 13.74 -16.84
C ALA A 567 13.81 14.20 -16.51
N GLU A 568 14.85 13.52 -17.02
CA GLU A 568 16.22 14.04 -16.89
C GLU A 568 16.50 15.17 -17.89
N GLY A 569 15.77 15.23 -19.01
CA GLY A 569 15.71 16.37 -19.94
C GLY A 569 14.63 17.38 -19.56
N HIS A 570 13.84 17.82 -20.53
CA HIS A 570 12.76 18.80 -20.34
C HIS A 570 11.41 18.14 -20.05
N ALA A 571 10.46 18.90 -19.50
CA ALA A 571 9.07 18.48 -19.40
C ALA A 571 8.12 19.54 -19.98
N LEU A 572 7.21 19.10 -20.87
CA LEU A 572 6.12 19.91 -21.41
C LEU A 572 4.78 19.27 -21.08
N LEU A 573 3.94 19.99 -20.33
CA LEU A 573 2.53 19.69 -20.15
C LEU A 573 1.73 20.76 -20.88
N SER A 574 1.09 20.40 -22.00
CA SER A 574 0.31 21.33 -22.83
C SER A 574 -1.14 20.86 -22.93
N ALA A 575 -2.07 21.67 -22.43
CA ALA A 575 -3.51 21.42 -22.49
C ALA A 575 -4.22 22.54 -23.27
N ALA A 576 -5.17 22.15 -24.13
CA ALA A 576 -6.07 23.11 -24.77
C ALA A 576 -6.98 23.80 -23.74
N GLU A 577 -7.45 23.05 -22.73
CA GLU A 577 -8.27 23.56 -21.63
C GLU A 577 -7.42 23.72 -20.37
N SER A 578 -7.57 22.87 -19.34
CA SER A 578 -6.91 23.04 -18.04
C SER A 578 -5.86 21.97 -17.70
N ILE A 579 -4.97 22.29 -16.77
CA ILE A 579 -4.00 21.38 -16.16
C ILE A 579 -4.26 21.28 -14.65
N ASP A 580 -4.63 20.10 -14.16
CA ASP A 580 -4.92 19.82 -12.75
C ASP A 580 -3.88 18.87 -12.14
N LEU A 581 -2.94 19.41 -11.35
CA LEU A 581 -1.98 18.65 -10.55
C LEU A 581 -2.52 18.46 -9.13
N GLY A 582 -3.36 17.46 -8.95
CA GLY A 582 -4.03 17.11 -7.69
C GLY A 582 -3.25 16.11 -6.82
N PHE A 583 -3.97 15.50 -5.87
CA PHE A 583 -3.41 14.62 -4.85
C PHE A 583 -4.21 13.32 -4.69
N ALA A 584 -3.51 12.26 -4.30
CA ALA A 584 -4.11 11.00 -3.87
C ALA A 584 -4.28 10.97 -2.34
N ARG A 585 -5.21 10.16 -1.82
CA ARG A 585 -5.49 10.04 -0.37
C ARG A 585 -5.09 8.68 0.20
N ASP A 586 -4.43 8.73 1.36
CA ASP A 586 -4.22 7.60 2.26
C ASP A 586 -5.14 7.73 3.47
N THR A 587 -5.88 6.68 3.81
CA THR A 587 -6.75 6.64 4.98
C THR A 587 -6.35 5.53 5.96
N ALA A 588 -6.53 5.79 7.25
CA ALA A 588 -6.44 4.74 8.27
C ALA A 588 -7.48 4.98 9.36
N ALA A 589 -8.13 3.91 9.82
CA ALA A 589 -9.09 3.91 10.90
C ALA A 589 -8.81 2.74 11.83
N GLN A 590 -8.91 2.97 13.13
CA GLN A 590 -8.71 1.96 14.15
C GLN A 590 -9.76 2.11 15.24
N SER A 591 -10.24 0.99 15.77
CA SER A 591 -11.10 0.94 16.93
C SER A 591 -10.72 -0.24 17.81
N GLY A 592 -10.82 -0.07 19.12
CA GLY A 592 -10.50 -1.09 20.10
C GLY A 592 -11.46 -1.04 21.27
N ARG A 593 -11.89 -2.21 21.73
CA ARG A 593 -12.70 -2.35 22.94
C ARG A 593 -12.18 -3.48 23.79
N ARG A 594 -11.83 -3.19 25.03
CA ARG A 594 -11.41 -4.20 26.01
C ARG A 594 -12.33 -4.19 27.21
N LYS A 595 -12.68 -5.37 27.69
CA LYS A 595 -13.39 -5.58 28.96
C LYS A 595 -12.62 -6.60 29.77
N ARG A 596 -12.40 -6.33 31.04
CA ARG A 596 -11.73 -7.25 31.96
C ARG A 596 -12.50 -7.27 33.27
N SER A 597 -12.76 -8.45 33.81
CA SER A 597 -13.42 -8.61 35.10
C SER A 597 -12.88 -9.81 35.84
N GLY A 598 -12.77 -9.73 37.16
CA GLY A 598 -12.32 -10.86 37.95
C GLY A 598 -12.35 -10.62 39.44
N PHE A 599 -12.06 -11.68 40.18
CA PHE A 599 -11.76 -11.63 41.60
C PHE A 599 -10.48 -12.42 41.88
N SER A 600 -9.74 -12.02 42.90
CA SER A 600 -8.58 -12.74 43.40
C SER A 600 -8.53 -12.68 44.92
N MET A 601 -7.98 -13.73 45.52
CA MET A 601 -7.70 -13.85 46.92
C MET A 601 -6.25 -14.31 47.05
N ASP A 602 -5.41 -13.58 47.79
CA ASP A 602 -4.02 -13.93 48.09
C ASP A 602 -3.73 -13.48 49.51
N ASN A 603 -3.51 -14.44 50.41
CA ASN A 603 -3.32 -14.15 51.84
C ASN A 603 -1.96 -13.52 52.18
N ARG A 604 -1.11 -13.24 51.18
CA ARG A 604 0.16 -12.49 51.34
C ARG A 604 0.01 -10.99 51.15
N GLU A 605 -1.14 -10.52 50.67
CA GLU A 605 -1.42 -9.10 50.44
C GLU A 605 -2.17 -8.49 51.64
N ALA A 606 -1.96 -7.18 51.89
CA ALA A 606 -2.61 -6.47 52.99
C ALA A 606 -4.16 -6.46 52.92
N VAL A 607 -4.72 -6.60 51.71
CA VAL A 607 -6.16 -6.85 51.48
C VAL A 607 -6.29 -8.18 50.75
N PRO A 608 -6.61 -9.28 51.43
CA PRO A 608 -6.51 -10.63 50.88
C PRO A 608 -7.62 -10.98 49.88
N PHE A 609 -8.51 -10.03 49.54
CA PHE A 609 -9.63 -10.20 48.62
C PHE A 609 -9.76 -8.97 47.72
N GLY A 610 -9.82 -9.15 46.39
CA GLY A 610 -9.96 -8.06 45.44
C GLY A 610 -10.89 -8.39 44.28
N THR A 611 -11.59 -7.37 43.76
CA THR A 611 -12.39 -7.46 42.54
C THR A 611 -12.05 -6.33 41.58
N PHE A 612 -12.12 -6.57 40.28
CA PHE A 612 -11.92 -5.53 39.25
C PHE A 612 -12.89 -5.71 38.10
N ASN A 613 -13.27 -4.59 37.48
CA ASN A 613 -14.11 -4.49 36.30
C ASN A 613 -13.69 -3.25 35.49
N ASP A 614 -12.92 -3.50 34.44
CA ASP A 614 -12.31 -2.50 33.58
C ASP A 614 -12.95 -2.54 32.19
N ARG A 615 -13.22 -1.37 31.62
CA ARG A 615 -13.68 -1.18 30.24
C ARG A 615 -12.86 -0.09 29.59
N SER A 616 -12.29 -0.37 28.42
CA SER A 616 -11.66 0.65 27.58
C SER A 616 -12.21 0.60 26.16
N GLU A 617 -12.37 1.78 25.58
CA GLU A 617 -12.81 2.02 24.19
C GLU A 617 -11.86 3.05 23.59
N ALA A 618 -11.32 2.78 22.41
CA ALA A 618 -10.43 3.67 21.68
C ALA A 618 -10.82 3.69 20.21
N GLN A 619 -10.73 4.85 19.58
CA GLN A 619 -10.97 5.08 18.16
C GLN A 619 -9.96 6.08 17.62
N GLY A 620 -9.50 5.88 16.40
CA GLY A 620 -8.62 6.82 15.71
C GLY A 620 -8.86 6.79 14.21
N SER A 621 -8.71 7.94 13.55
CA SER A 621 -8.73 8.06 12.11
C SER A 621 -7.64 9.02 11.61
N LEU A 622 -7.19 8.79 10.38
CA LEU A 622 -6.19 9.57 9.66
C LEU A 622 -6.63 9.66 8.19
N ASP A 623 -6.55 10.86 7.62
CA ASP A 623 -6.68 11.13 6.19
C ASP A 623 -5.52 12.02 5.76
N LYS A 624 -4.72 11.54 4.80
CA LYS A 624 -3.50 12.21 4.34
C LYS A 624 -3.52 12.34 2.82
N ALA A 625 -3.39 13.57 2.34
CA ALA A 625 -3.17 13.89 0.94
C ALA A 625 -1.69 13.80 0.56
N THR A 626 -1.41 13.20 -0.61
CA THR A 626 -0.09 13.18 -1.26
C THR A 626 -0.24 13.69 -2.69
N GLY A 627 0.28 14.89 -2.96
CA GLY A 627 0.18 15.54 -4.27
C GLY A 627 1.05 14.93 -5.36
N THR A 628 0.77 15.38 -6.58
CA THR A 628 1.54 15.07 -7.78
C THR A 628 2.97 15.60 -7.63
N GLN A 629 3.95 14.84 -8.09
CA GLN A 629 5.37 15.19 -8.06
C GLN A 629 5.89 15.27 -9.50
N LEU A 630 6.36 16.44 -9.94
CA LEU A 630 7.03 16.63 -11.22
C LEU A 630 8.45 17.12 -10.97
N SER A 631 9.44 16.31 -11.35
CA SER A 631 10.89 16.54 -11.13
C SER A 631 11.60 16.52 -12.48
N VAL A 632 12.25 17.62 -12.85
CA VAL A 632 12.78 17.83 -14.20
C VAL A 632 14.24 18.26 -14.14
N GLY A 633 15.09 17.59 -14.93
CA GLY A 633 16.53 17.86 -14.99
C GLY A 633 16.90 19.08 -15.82
N GLY A 634 16.05 19.50 -16.76
CA GLY A 634 16.10 20.77 -17.49
C GLY A 634 14.91 21.67 -17.14
N THR A 635 14.34 22.36 -18.16
CA THR A 635 13.15 23.23 -18.05
C THR A 635 11.83 22.47 -17.91
N ALA A 636 10.93 22.94 -17.04
CA ALA A 636 9.54 22.49 -16.95
C ALA A 636 8.56 23.56 -17.45
N VAL A 637 7.71 23.23 -18.42
CA VAL A 637 6.68 24.12 -18.98
C VAL A 637 5.30 23.51 -18.81
N LEU A 638 4.40 24.23 -18.15
CA LEU A 638 2.98 23.93 -18.06
C LEU A 638 2.19 25.03 -18.78
N GLN A 639 1.43 24.65 -19.80
CA GLN A 639 0.66 25.57 -20.62
C GLN A 639 -0.81 25.13 -20.75
N ALA A 640 -1.72 25.93 -20.21
CA ALA A 640 -3.16 25.81 -20.41
C ALA A 640 -3.61 26.92 -21.36
N GLN A 641 -4.00 26.60 -22.59
CA GLN A 641 -4.24 27.62 -23.62
C GLN A 641 -5.46 28.50 -23.31
N LYS A 642 -6.54 27.90 -22.82
CA LYS A 642 -7.81 28.59 -22.52
C LYS A 642 -8.22 28.49 -21.05
N GLY A 643 -7.82 27.41 -20.38
CA GLY A 643 -8.27 27.08 -19.04
C GLY A 643 -7.32 27.53 -17.93
N ASP A 644 -7.38 26.80 -16.83
CA ASP A 644 -6.65 27.07 -15.59
C ASP A 644 -5.46 26.13 -15.42
N ILE A 645 -4.51 26.52 -14.57
CA ILE A 645 -3.51 25.62 -13.99
C ILE A 645 -3.73 25.53 -12.48
N ASP A 646 -4.09 24.36 -11.99
CA ASP A 646 -4.33 24.08 -10.57
C ASP A 646 -3.25 23.14 -10.01
N ILE A 647 -2.50 23.61 -9.00
CA ILE A 647 -1.44 22.85 -8.31
C ILE A 647 -1.80 22.72 -6.83
N VAL A 648 -2.33 21.55 -6.43
CA VAL A 648 -2.93 21.34 -5.11
C VAL A 648 -2.20 20.28 -4.28
N GLY A 649 -1.50 20.71 -3.22
CA GLY A 649 -0.65 19.86 -2.38
C GLY A 649 0.49 19.16 -3.12
N SER A 650 0.84 19.67 -4.30
CA SER A 650 1.73 19.06 -5.29
C SER A 650 3.09 19.76 -5.32
N SER A 651 4.12 19.05 -5.78
CA SER A 651 5.47 19.58 -5.91
C SER A 651 5.93 19.57 -7.37
N LEU A 652 6.36 20.72 -7.87
CA LEU A 652 6.94 20.93 -9.19
C LEU A 652 8.34 21.51 -9.01
N ALA A 653 9.35 20.79 -9.47
CA ALA A 653 10.73 21.22 -9.40
C ALA A 653 11.44 21.00 -10.74
N ALA A 654 12.16 22.02 -11.20
CA ALA A 654 13.04 21.95 -12.36
C ALA A 654 14.46 22.39 -11.95
N ARG A 655 15.48 21.91 -12.67
CA ARG A 655 16.83 22.45 -12.51
C ARG A 655 16.93 23.83 -13.11
N ASP A 656 16.53 23.95 -14.38
CA ASP A 656 16.47 25.21 -15.11
C ASP A 656 15.10 25.87 -14.84
N ASP A 657 14.51 26.55 -15.82
CA ASP A 657 13.30 27.34 -15.58
C ASP A 657 12.05 26.48 -15.31
N VAL A 658 11.14 27.05 -14.51
CA VAL A 658 9.74 26.63 -14.44
C VAL A 658 8.87 27.72 -15.06
N THR A 659 8.09 27.37 -16.08
CA THR A 659 7.14 28.29 -16.72
C THR A 659 5.71 27.77 -16.58
N LEU A 660 4.84 28.58 -15.98
CA LEU A 660 3.40 28.35 -15.87
C LEU A 660 2.67 29.42 -16.70
N SER A 661 1.90 29.00 -17.70
CA SER A 661 1.12 29.91 -18.55
C SER A 661 -0.31 29.42 -18.69
N ALA A 662 -1.29 30.20 -18.20
CA ALA A 662 -2.70 29.86 -18.28
C ALA A 662 -3.48 30.96 -19.00
N GLY A 663 -4.39 30.56 -19.88
CA GLY A 663 -5.34 31.47 -20.52
C GLY A 663 -6.28 32.15 -19.52
N ARG A 664 -6.48 31.55 -18.34
CA ARG A 664 -7.32 32.10 -17.28
C ARG A 664 -6.61 32.10 -15.91
N HIS A 665 -6.92 31.20 -14.97
CA HIS A 665 -6.39 31.31 -13.60
C HIS A 665 -5.19 30.38 -13.37
N ILE A 666 -4.26 30.79 -12.49
CA ILE A 666 -3.23 29.91 -11.92
C ILE A 666 -3.44 29.83 -10.41
N ASN A 667 -3.71 28.64 -9.89
CA ASN A 667 -3.93 28.40 -8.46
C ASN A 667 -2.86 27.45 -7.90
N ILE A 668 -2.12 27.88 -6.88
CA ILE A 668 -1.16 27.06 -6.14
C ILE A 668 -1.60 26.97 -4.69
N ARG A 669 -2.21 25.86 -4.28
CA ARG A 669 -2.93 25.75 -3.00
C ARG A 669 -2.51 24.53 -2.17
N SER A 670 -2.53 24.64 -0.85
CA SER A 670 -2.29 23.49 0.03
C SER A 670 -3.39 22.43 -0.03
N ALA A 671 -3.01 21.16 0.17
CA ALA A 671 -3.95 20.08 0.46
C ALA A 671 -4.26 19.97 1.95
N ARG A 672 -5.39 19.34 2.31
CA ARG A 672 -5.84 19.18 3.69
C ARG A 672 -5.51 17.79 4.23
N ASN A 673 -4.87 17.72 5.39
CA ASN A 673 -4.63 16.50 6.14
C ASN A 673 -5.44 16.52 7.44
N SER A 674 -6.02 15.39 7.85
CA SER A 674 -6.81 15.33 9.09
C SER A 674 -6.47 14.11 9.96
N GLN A 675 -6.54 14.28 11.27
CA GLN A 675 -6.37 13.22 12.25
C GLN A 675 -7.37 13.40 13.39
N ALA A 676 -8.04 12.33 13.80
CA ALA A 676 -8.92 12.34 14.96
C ALA A 676 -8.66 11.13 15.86
N ARG A 677 -8.81 11.33 17.17
CA ARG A 677 -8.68 10.27 18.18
C ARG A 677 -9.72 10.46 19.29
N SER A 678 -10.24 9.36 19.80
CA SER A 678 -11.16 9.34 20.94
C SER A 678 -10.89 8.11 21.80
N GLU A 679 -10.75 8.32 23.10
CA GLU A 679 -10.47 7.27 24.07
C GLU A 679 -11.36 7.43 25.31
N ARG A 680 -11.79 6.30 25.86
CA ARG A 680 -12.58 6.22 27.08
C ARG A 680 -12.12 5.04 27.90
N GLN A 681 -11.79 5.28 29.15
CA GLN A 681 -11.40 4.25 30.11
C GLN A 681 -12.28 4.37 31.36
N ILE A 682 -12.85 3.25 31.80
CA ILE A 682 -13.66 3.15 33.01
C ILE A 682 -13.15 1.95 33.80
N GLY A 683 -12.53 2.20 34.95
CA GLY A 683 -12.12 1.17 35.89
C GLY A 683 -13.00 1.21 37.14
N SER A 684 -13.33 0.05 37.69
CA SER A 684 -13.96 -0.04 39.01
C SER A 684 -13.54 -1.32 39.73
N GLY A 685 -13.33 -1.26 41.03
CA GLY A 685 -12.88 -2.43 41.79
C GLY A 685 -12.72 -2.18 43.28
N ILE A 686 -12.45 -3.27 44.00
CA ILE A 686 -12.11 -3.29 45.43
C ILE A 686 -10.69 -3.85 45.53
N GLY A 687 -9.74 -3.10 46.10
CA GLY A 687 -8.33 -3.53 46.21
C GLY A 687 -7.39 -2.43 46.70
N THR A 688 -6.07 -2.66 46.59
CA THR A 688 -5.03 -1.66 46.90
C THR A 688 -4.52 -0.97 45.62
N ALA A 689 -4.38 0.36 45.63
CA ALA A 689 -3.78 1.11 44.52
C ALA A 689 -2.86 2.22 45.02
N VAL A 690 -1.75 2.42 44.31
CA VAL A 690 -0.83 3.56 44.48
C VAL A 690 -1.40 4.73 43.65
N ILE A 691 -1.73 5.84 44.31
CA ILE A 691 -2.45 6.98 43.71
C ILE A 691 -1.49 8.10 43.28
N SER A 692 -0.41 8.28 44.02
CA SER A 692 0.70 9.17 43.70
C SER A 692 1.95 8.63 44.40
N ASP A 693 3.10 9.28 44.20
CA ASP A 693 4.35 8.92 44.88
C ASP A 693 4.23 8.88 46.42
N THR A 694 3.16 9.44 47.00
CA THR A 694 2.97 9.58 48.44
C THR A 694 1.58 9.20 48.98
N GLU A 695 0.67 8.65 48.16
CA GLU A 695 -0.69 8.26 48.60
C GLU A 695 -1.02 6.80 48.26
N HIS A 696 -1.27 5.99 49.30
CA HIS A 696 -1.75 4.61 49.20
C HIS A 696 -3.23 4.54 49.57
N PHE A 697 -4.01 3.77 48.81
CA PHE A 697 -5.44 3.60 49.06
C PHE A 697 -5.87 2.13 49.02
N ALA A 698 -6.70 1.74 49.98
CA ALA A 698 -7.34 0.44 50.07
C ALA A 698 -8.87 0.62 50.20
N GLY A 699 -9.65 0.11 49.24
CA GLY A 699 -11.11 0.25 49.25
C GLY A 699 -11.76 0.16 47.88
N TRP A 700 -13.00 0.66 47.77
CA TRP A 700 -13.71 0.73 46.49
C TRP A 700 -13.31 1.97 45.70
N MET A 701 -13.00 1.79 44.41
CA MET A 701 -12.62 2.88 43.50
C MET A 701 -13.39 2.77 42.19
N LYS A 702 -13.72 3.93 41.62
CA LYS A 702 -14.19 4.06 40.25
C LYS A 702 -13.53 5.26 39.59
N ASN A 703 -12.81 5.02 38.51
CA ASN A 703 -12.12 6.05 37.75
C ASN A 703 -12.67 6.05 36.32
N ARG A 704 -12.92 7.23 35.77
CA ARG A 704 -13.36 7.45 34.39
C ARG A 704 -12.50 8.52 33.74
N GLN A 705 -11.87 8.18 32.63
CA GLN A 705 -11.11 9.11 31.80
C GLN A 705 -11.71 9.09 30.39
N ASP A 706 -12.05 10.26 29.87
CA ASP A 706 -12.50 10.47 28.50
C ASP A 706 -11.52 11.47 27.86
N GLY A 707 -11.05 11.19 26.64
CA GLY A 707 -10.18 12.07 25.87
C GLY A 707 -10.55 12.06 24.40
N SER A 708 -10.60 13.21 23.75
CA SER A 708 -10.75 13.32 22.31
C SER A 708 -9.85 14.42 21.74
N SER A 709 -9.34 14.21 20.54
CA SER A 709 -8.60 15.22 19.80
C SER A 709 -8.90 15.15 18.31
N SER A 710 -8.86 16.30 17.65
CA SER A 710 -8.97 16.43 16.20
C SER A 710 -8.00 17.50 15.73
N GLN A 711 -7.30 17.23 14.64
CA GLN A 711 -6.32 18.12 14.04
C GLN A 711 -6.50 18.14 12.53
N ILE A 712 -6.40 19.33 11.96
CA ILE A 712 -6.36 19.57 10.52
C ILE A 712 -5.08 20.35 10.23
N GLY A 713 -4.26 19.80 9.34
CA GLY A 713 -3.02 20.43 8.86
C GLY A 713 -3.07 20.72 7.37
N ARG A 714 -2.31 21.73 6.93
CA ARG A 714 -2.13 22.10 5.53
C ARG A 714 -0.84 21.50 4.96
N GLY A 715 -0.95 20.69 3.90
CA GLY A 715 0.16 20.16 3.12
C GLY A 715 0.47 21.11 1.97
N LYS A 716 1.57 21.84 2.06
CA LYS A 716 1.93 22.91 1.11
C LYS A 716 2.14 22.39 -0.31
N SER A 717 1.73 23.19 -1.29
CA SER A 717 2.26 23.06 -2.66
C SER A 717 3.64 23.69 -2.75
N GLN A 718 4.47 23.17 -3.65
CA GLN A 718 5.84 23.64 -3.86
C GLN A 718 6.08 23.81 -5.37
N VAL A 719 6.54 24.97 -5.79
CA VAL A 719 6.95 25.23 -7.18
C VAL A 719 8.33 25.86 -7.13
N GLY A 720 9.31 25.32 -7.86
CA GLY A 720 10.59 25.99 -7.90
C GLY A 720 11.60 25.53 -8.92
N SER A 721 12.56 26.42 -9.13
CA SER A 721 13.73 26.22 -9.97
C SER A 721 15.00 26.23 -9.11
N LEU A 722 15.89 25.26 -9.34
CA LEU A 722 17.12 25.11 -8.55
C LEU A 722 18.27 26.01 -9.02
N ASP A 723 18.40 26.25 -10.33
CA ASP A 723 19.48 27.02 -10.96
C ASP A 723 18.94 28.18 -11.84
N GLY A 724 17.64 28.21 -12.15
CA GLY A 724 17.00 29.16 -13.07
C GLY A 724 15.84 29.98 -12.46
N HIS A 725 14.90 30.36 -13.32
CA HIS A 725 13.80 31.28 -13.02
C HIS A 725 12.46 30.55 -12.82
N VAL A 726 11.53 31.22 -12.13
CA VAL A 726 10.11 30.82 -12.11
C VAL A 726 9.28 31.93 -12.79
N ASN A 727 8.67 31.60 -13.92
CA ASN A 727 7.84 32.51 -14.70
C ASN A 727 6.38 32.07 -14.63
N ILE A 728 5.48 32.96 -14.18
CA ILE A 728 4.06 32.69 -14.00
C ILE A 728 3.28 33.77 -14.75
N GLN A 729 2.47 33.34 -15.71
CA GLN A 729 1.60 34.20 -16.52
C GLN A 729 0.17 33.67 -16.47
N ALA A 730 -0.71 34.39 -15.77
CA ALA A 730 -2.15 34.11 -15.75
C ALA A 730 -2.88 35.15 -16.60
N GLY A 731 -3.74 34.70 -17.52
CA GLY A 731 -4.62 35.58 -18.27
C GLY A 731 -5.68 36.24 -17.38
N GLY A 732 -6.02 35.63 -16.25
CA GLY A 732 -6.87 36.14 -15.18
C GLY A 732 -6.10 36.24 -13.86
N SER A 733 -6.62 35.61 -12.80
CA SER A 733 -6.01 35.70 -11.46
C SER A 733 -4.89 34.68 -11.19
N TYR A 734 -3.85 35.13 -10.49
CA TYR A 734 -2.88 34.27 -9.80
C TYR A 734 -3.25 34.16 -8.30
N THR A 735 -3.49 32.94 -7.80
CA THR A 735 -3.79 32.68 -6.39
C THR A 735 -2.78 31.71 -5.78
N GLN A 736 -2.01 32.14 -4.77
CA GLN A 736 -1.15 31.29 -3.95
C GLN A 736 -1.73 31.18 -2.53
N GLN A 737 -2.03 29.96 -2.05
CA GLN A 737 -2.61 29.75 -0.72
C GLN A 737 -1.88 28.64 0.06
N VAL A 738 -1.07 29.04 1.03
CA VAL A 738 -0.22 28.17 1.85
C VAL A 738 0.67 27.29 0.96
N ALA A 739 1.49 27.96 0.16
CA ALA A 739 2.44 27.33 -0.74
C ALA A 739 3.79 28.03 -0.72
N ASP A 740 4.80 27.32 -1.20
CA ASP A 740 6.17 27.82 -1.31
C ASP A 740 6.56 27.92 -2.79
N VAL A 741 7.04 29.09 -3.21
CA VAL A 741 7.60 29.33 -4.55
C VAL A 741 9.05 29.77 -4.41
N ALA A 742 9.97 29.10 -5.10
CA ALA A 742 11.39 29.40 -4.98
C ALA A 742 12.14 29.38 -6.32
N ALA A 743 13.10 30.27 -6.50
CA ALA A 743 13.98 30.31 -7.66
C ALA A 743 15.39 30.75 -7.25
N ALA A 744 16.42 30.16 -7.86
CA ALA A 744 17.78 30.68 -7.73
C ALA A 744 17.98 31.96 -8.55
N GLY A 745 17.34 32.05 -9.71
CA GLY A 745 17.22 33.27 -10.50
C GLY A 745 16.07 34.16 -10.02
N ASP A 746 15.30 34.68 -10.97
CA ASP A 746 14.17 35.56 -10.71
C ASP A 746 12.84 34.79 -10.55
N ILE A 747 11.90 35.39 -9.81
CA ILE A 747 10.48 35.01 -9.86
C ILE A 747 9.72 36.14 -10.54
N ASN A 748 9.07 35.83 -11.67
CA ASN A 748 8.27 36.78 -12.43
C ASN A 748 6.80 36.32 -12.43
N ILE A 749 5.90 37.13 -11.87
CA ILE A 749 4.47 36.85 -11.79
C ILE A 749 3.73 38.00 -12.50
N THR A 750 2.95 37.65 -13.53
CA THR A 750 2.06 38.58 -14.24
C THR A 750 0.65 38.00 -14.28
N ALA A 751 -0.34 38.79 -13.84
CA ALA A 751 -1.75 38.40 -13.80
C ALA A 751 -2.66 39.63 -13.89
N GLU A 752 -3.94 39.45 -14.22
CA GLU A 752 -4.95 40.52 -14.04
C GLU A 752 -5.11 40.90 -12.58
N HIS A 753 -5.02 39.91 -11.68
CA HIS A 753 -5.14 40.04 -10.23
C HIS A 753 -4.20 39.06 -9.53
N ALA A 754 -3.52 39.48 -8.46
CA ALA A 754 -2.59 38.61 -7.73
C ALA A 754 -2.91 38.53 -6.23
N ASP A 755 -3.34 37.34 -5.77
CA ASP A 755 -3.68 37.02 -4.39
C ASP A 755 -2.68 36.00 -3.82
N ILE A 756 -2.00 36.35 -2.73
CA ILE A 756 -1.18 35.43 -1.95
C ILE A 756 -1.74 35.38 -0.52
N LEU A 757 -2.46 34.32 -0.18
CA LEU A 757 -3.39 34.24 0.95
C LEU A 757 -2.98 33.20 1.99
N ASP A 758 -3.31 33.46 3.25
CA ASP A 758 -3.13 32.47 4.31
C ASP A 758 -4.25 31.41 4.32
N ASP A 759 -4.02 30.36 5.11
CA ASP A 759 -5.04 29.41 5.55
C ASP A 759 -4.60 28.88 6.92
N HIS A 760 -5.43 28.11 7.61
CA HIS A 760 -5.20 27.77 9.01
C HIS A 760 -5.00 26.28 9.26
N ASN A 761 -4.10 26.00 10.19
CA ASN A 761 -4.03 24.74 10.91
C ASN A 761 -4.98 24.82 12.12
N SER A 762 -6.03 24.00 12.12
CA SER A 762 -7.01 23.98 13.21
C SER A 762 -6.86 22.72 14.07
N GLY A 763 -7.04 22.84 15.38
CA GLY A 763 -7.04 21.69 16.26
C GLY A 763 -7.96 21.88 17.46
N SER A 764 -8.54 20.79 17.94
CA SER A 764 -9.33 20.75 19.16
C SER A 764 -8.94 19.54 20.00
N SER A 765 -8.95 19.69 21.32
CA SER A 765 -8.72 18.59 22.25
C SER A 765 -9.56 18.77 23.51
N ASN A 766 -10.29 17.74 23.88
CA ASN A 766 -11.06 17.69 25.12
C ASN A 766 -10.58 16.53 25.97
N GLN A 767 -10.28 16.79 27.24
CA GLN A 767 -9.91 15.78 28.22
C GLN A 767 -10.79 15.95 29.45
N SER A 768 -11.33 14.86 29.98
CA SER A 768 -12.06 14.89 31.25
C SER A 768 -11.80 13.64 32.08
N GLY A 769 -11.51 13.84 33.37
CA GLY A 769 -11.36 12.79 34.36
C GLY A 769 -12.41 12.91 35.45
N ARG A 770 -12.91 11.77 35.94
CA ARG A 770 -13.73 11.68 37.15
C ARG A 770 -13.30 10.49 37.98
N ASP A 771 -12.96 10.77 39.23
CA ASP A 771 -12.56 9.78 40.22
C ASP A 771 -13.56 9.79 41.38
N LEU A 772 -13.86 8.59 41.87
CA LEU A 772 -14.65 8.37 43.09
C LEU A 772 -13.99 7.25 43.89
N LYS A 773 -13.67 7.53 45.16
CA LYS A 773 -12.93 6.64 46.05
C LYS A 773 -13.61 6.57 47.41
N ILE A 774 -13.76 5.37 47.97
CA ILE A 774 -14.37 5.09 49.28
C ILE A 774 -13.50 4.05 50.00
N GLY A 775 -12.74 4.44 51.02
CA GLY A 775 -11.77 3.52 51.65
C GLY A 775 -10.79 4.16 52.63
N THR A 776 -9.78 3.37 53.05
CA THR A 776 -8.69 3.82 53.93
C THR A 776 -7.51 4.34 53.10
N PHE A 777 -6.81 5.35 53.60
CA PHE A 777 -5.67 5.96 52.92
C PHE A 777 -4.51 6.23 53.87
N ALA A 778 -3.27 6.22 53.32
CA ALA A 778 -2.05 6.65 53.98
C ALA A 778 -1.32 7.67 53.08
N LYS A 779 -0.94 8.82 53.62
CA LYS A 779 -0.36 9.96 52.88
C LYS A 779 0.95 10.45 53.53
N VAL A 780 2.00 10.72 52.73
CA VAL A 780 3.27 11.34 53.20
C VAL A 780 3.66 12.55 52.34
N SER A 781 3.31 13.79 52.70
CA SER A 781 3.61 14.95 51.83
C SER A 781 4.96 15.61 52.14
N SER A 782 5.77 15.85 51.10
CA SER A 782 6.88 16.83 51.07
C SER A 782 6.79 17.60 49.75
N PRO A 783 6.82 18.94 49.75
CA PRO A 783 6.78 19.71 48.51
C PRO A 783 8.18 19.71 47.89
N LEU A 784 8.32 19.24 46.64
CA LEU A 784 9.22 19.73 45.59
C LEU A 784 9.47 18.63 44.51
N ILE A 785 9.50 19.08 43.25
CA ILE A 785 10.09 18.48 42.03
C ILE A 785 9.23 17.49 41.21
N ASP A 786 8.81 17.92 40.01
CA ASP A 786 8.59 17.06 38.84
C ASP A 786 8.70 17.88 37.53
N LEU A 787 9.76 17.66 36.76
CA LEU A 787 9.76 17.84 35.30
C LEU A 787 10.94 17.07 34.66
N ALA A 788 10.67 15.87 34.15
CA ALA A 788 11.58 15.16 33.25
C ALA A 788 10.77 14.25 32.31
N ASN A 789 11.19 14.20 31.03
CA ASN A 789 10.75 13.35 29.91
C ASN A 789 9.85 14.01 28.86
N ALA A 790 10.47 14.77 27.95
CA ALA A 790 9.96 14.98 26.60
C ALA A 790 11.15 15.10 25.62
N ALA A 791 11.66 13.95 25.17
CA ALA A 791 12.69 13.90 24.12
C ALA A 791 12.61 12.55 23.39
N GLU A 792 11.80 12.46 22.34
CA GLU A 792 12.05 11.60 21.16
C GLU A 792 10.88 11.72 20.17
N GLY A 793 11.14 12.30 18.99
CA GLY A 793 10.14 12.31 17.92
C GLY A 793 10.35 13.38 16.85
N ALA A 794 11.43 13.30 16.07
CA ALA A 794 11.51 13.96 14.77
C ALA A 794 12.55 13.25 13.88
N VAL A 795 12.35 13.31 12.57
CA VAL A 795 13.20 12.79 11.47
C VAL A 795 12.89 11.36 11.02
N LYS A 796 11.80 11.18 10.26
CA LYS A 796 11.74 10.25 9.11
C LYS A 796 10.70 10.73 8.07
N SER A 797 11.14 11.27 6.94
CA SER A 797 10.33 11.35 5.70
C SER A 797 11.17 10.95 4.48
N LYS A 798 10.59 10.12 3.61
CA LYS A 798 11.16 9.62 2.35
C LYS A 798 10.63 10.47 1.18
N ALA A 799 11.33 11.52 0.77
CA ALA A 799 11.07 12.25 -0.49
C ALA A 799 12.17 11.93 -1.54
N ASP A 800 12.15 12.45 -2.76
CA ASP A 800 13.24 12.29 -3.75
C ASP A 800 14.35 13.35 -3.57
N GLY A 801 15.58 13.13 -4.06
CA GLY A 801 16.76 13.96 -3.82
C GLY A 801 16.62 15.45 -4.17
N ARG A 802 15.98 15.80 -5.30
CA ARG A 802 15.76 17.19 -5.74
C ARG A 802 14.64 17.87 -4.96
N THR A 803 13.55 17.15 -4.70
CA THR A 803 12.45 17.63 -3.83
C THR A 803 12.90 17.79 -2.37
N ARG A 804 13.79 16.90 -1.90
CA ARG A 804 14.47 17.05 -0.61
C ARG A 804 15.38 18.27 -0.61
N ALA A 805 16.13 18.52 -1.68
CA ALA A 805 16.99 19.72 -1.80
C ALA A 805 16.14 21.01 -1.69
N LEU A 806 15.00 21.06 -2.37
CA LEU A 806 14.02 22.16 -2.26
C LEU A 806 13.47 22.30 -0.83
N GLN A 807 13.13 21.18 -0.18
CA GLN A 807 12.68 21.18 1.22
C GLN A 807 13.77 21.59 2.21
N THR A 808 15.04 21.25 1.95
CA THR A 808 16.18 21.67 2.78
C THR A 808 16.48 23.16 2.63
N LEU A 809 16.31 23.72 1.43
CA LEU A 809 16.38 25.17 1.21
C LEU A 809 15.25 25.90 1.97
N ALA A 810 14.07 25.29 2.10
CA ALA A 810 12.92 25.87 2.79
C ALA A 810 12.94 25.75 4.34
N ALA A 811 13.71 24.81 4.91
CA ALA A 811 13.61 24.42 6.33
C ALA A 811 14.68 24.99 7.29
N GLY A 812 15.70 25.71 6.80
CA GLY A 812 16.93 26.03 7.54
C GLY A 812 16.88 27.06 8.69
N ALA A 813 15.75 27.33 9.38
CA ALA A 813 15.61 28.55 10.19
C ALA A 813 15.08 28.47 11.65
N GLN A 814 14.82 27.30 12.29
CA GLN A 814 14.16 27.31 13.63
C GLN A 814 14.62 26.21 14.61
N ALA A 815 15.66 26.48 15.41
CA ALA A 815 15.97 25.66 16.59
C ALA A 815 16.85 26.40 17.63
N TYR A 816 16.29 27.15 18.59
CA TYR A 816 17.00 27.57 19.81
C TYR A 816 16.04 28.19 20.85
N SER A 817 15.85 27.57 22.04
CA SER A 817 15.63 28.23 23.36
C SER A 817 14.88 27.33 24.37
N ALA A 818 15.58 26.61 25.24
CA ALA A 818 15.04 26.12 26.52
C ALA A 818 16.16 25.62 27.44
N TYR A 819 16.86 26.52 28.12
CA TYR A 819 17.74 26.14 29.24
C TYR A 819 17.83 27.31 30.23
N HIS A 820 17.83 27.00 31.53
CA HIS A 820 17.94 27.87 32.73
C HIS A 820 16.64 28.17 33.48
N THR A 821 16.45 27.49 34.62
CA THR A 821 16.29 28.11 35.95
C THR A 821 16.29 27.03 37.04
N SER A 822 17.27 27.06 37.95
CA SER A 822 17.30 26.25 39.18
C SER A 822 18.10 26.98 40.27
N ALA A 823 17.46 27.32 41.40
CA ALA A 823 18.02 27.31 42.75
C ALA A 823 17.02 27.91 43.77
N THR A 824 16.62 27.13 44.78
CA THR A 824 16.78 27.36 46.24
C THR A 824 15.97 26.32 47.02
N GLY A 825 16.59 25.71 48.04
CA GLY A 825 16.11 24.52 48.75
C GLY A 825 15.32 24.74 50.04
N GLY A 826 14.87 23.61 50.62
CA GLY A 826 14.27 23.49 51.95
C GLY A 826 13.16 22.42 52.00
N ALA A 827 13.34 21.34 52.77
CA ALA A 827 12.37 20.22 52.93
C ALA A 827 11.62 20.28 54.29
N LEU A 828 10.46 19.60 54.42
CA LEU A 828 9.92 18.97 55.66
C LEU A 828 8.67 18.08 55.36
N VAL A 829 8.61 16.87 55.97
CA VAL A 829 7.71 15.73 55.66
C VAL A 829 6.55 15.61 56.67
N LYS A 830 5.34 15.23 56.21
CA LYS A 830 4.13 15.01 57.03
C LYS A 830 3.45 13.67 56.71
N ALA A 831 3.16 12.83 57.70
CA ALA A 831 2.50 11.52 57.52
C ALA A 831 1.08 11.48 58.14
N GLU A 832 0.08 10.97 57.40
CA GLU A 832 -1.34 10.94 57.77
C GLU A 832 -2.00 9.60 57.39
N ALA A 833 -2.78 8.99 58.28
CA ALA A 833 -3.57 7.77 58.00
C ALA A 833 -5.04 7.94 58.43
N GLY A 834 -6.01 7.53 57.60
CA GLY A 834 -7.44 7.75 57.89
C GLY A 834 -8.44 7.01 56.99
N PHE A 835 -9.73 7.19 57.28
CA PHE A 835 -10.87 6.70 56.48
C PHE A 835 -11.57 7.90 55.81
N GLY A 836 -11.97 7.76 54.55
CA GLY A 836 -12.67 8.84 53.87
C GLY A 836 -13.26 8.49 52.51
N PHE A 837 -14.08 9.41 52.01
CA PHE A 837 -14.55 9.40 50.63
C PHE A 837 -14.00 10.63 49.89
N LYS A 838 -13.56 10.44 48.65
CA LYS A 838 -13.04 11.51 47.79
C LYS A 838 -13.63 11.40 46.39
N THR A 839 -14.12 12.53 45.87
CA THR A 839 -14.44 12.70 44.45
C THR A 839 -13.59 13.82 43.86
N ALA A 840 -13.04 13.57 42.66
CA ALA A 840 -12.30 14.57 41.90
C ALA A 840 -12.78 14.54 40.46
N GLY A 841 -12.91 15.72 39.87
CA GLY A 841 -13.29 15.91 38.47
C GLY A 841 -12.38 16.97 37.85
N SER A 842 -11.83 16.67 36.69
CA SER A 842 -11.09 17.63 35.88
C SER A 842 -11.64 17.61 34.46
N SER A 843 -11.72 18.76 33.83
CA SER A 843 -12.07 18.90 32.42
C SER A 843 -11.24 20.01 31.81
N GLN A 844 -10.65 19.74 30.66
CA GLN A 844 -9.89 20.72 29.91
C GLN A 844 -10.26 20.63 28.43
N ASN A 845 -10.72 21.74 27.87
CA ASN A 845 -11.00 21.91 26.46
C ASN A 845 -10.00 22.91 25.88
N ARG A 846 -9.33 22.57 24.79
CA ARG A 846 -8.41 23.45 24.05
C ARG A 846 -8.80 23.49 22.59
N SER A 847 -8.75 24.67 21.99
CA SER A 847 -8.91 24.88 20.56
C SER A 847 -7.86 25.85 20.04
N GLN A 848 -7.40 25.63 18.82
CA GLN A 848 -6.40 26.46 18.16
C GLN A 848 -6.76 26.60 16.68
N ASN A 849 -6.50 27.79 16.13
CA ASN A 849 -6.57 28.09 14.72
C ASN A 849 -5.35 28.94 14.38
N ILE A 850 -4.31 28.34 13.81
CA ILE A 850 -3.00 28.98 13.59
C ILE A 850 -2.88 29.28 12.11
N SER A 851 -2.74 30.55 11.76
CA SER A 851 -2.51 30.98 10.38
C SER A 851 -1.20 30.38 9.85
N GLN A 852 -1.20 29.96 8.60
CA GLN A 852 -0.04 29.42 7.88
C GLN A 852 0.26 30.33 6.70
N GLY A 853 1.52 30.75 6.62
CA GLY A 853 1.95 31.74 5.64
C GLY A 853 2.53 31.14 4.37
N ASN A 854 2.62 32.00 3.37
CA ASN A 854 3.28 31.74 2.09
C ASN A 854 4.76 32.09 2.16
N VAL A 855 5.58 31.38 1.37
CA VAL A 855 7.01 31.71 1.23
C VAL A 855 7.32 31.93 -0.24
N LEU A 856 7.96 33.07 -0.54
CA LEU A 856 8.58 33.36 -1.83
C LEU A 856 10.07 33.61 -1.57
N ASN A 857 10.94 32.74 -2.08
CA ASN A 857 12.38 32.83 -1.85
C ASN A 857 13.14 32.92 -3.17
N VAL A 858 13.91 33.99 -3.35
CA VAL A 858 14.46 34.36 -4.66
C VAL A 858 15.94 34.71 -4.54
N GLY A 859 16.79 34.08 -5.35
CA GLY A 859 18.22 34.44 -5.42
C GLY A 859 18.47 35.70 -6.26
N GLY A 860 17.60 36.01 -7.23
CA GLY A 860 17.60 37.25 -8.00
C GLY A 860 16.53 38.25 -7.53
N ASN A 861 15.64 38.63 -8.45
CA ASN A 861 14.55 39.60 -8.25
C ASN A 861 13.18 38.92 -8.17
N LEU A 862 12.31 39.44 -7.30
CA LEU A 862 10.90 39.09 -7.26
C LEU A 862 10.09 40.20 -7.93
N ASN A 863 9.46 39.91 -9.06
CA ASN A 863 8.60 40.84 -9.79
C ASN A 863 7.15 40.32 -9.76
N ILE A 864 6.25 41.05 -9.10
CA ILE A 864 4.81 40.78 -9.15
C ILE A 864 4.12 41.97 -9.81
N ARG A 865 3.47 41.72 -10.95
CA ARG A 865 2.77 42.72 -11.73
C ARG A 865 1.31 42.34 -11.91
N SER A 866 0.42 43.23 -11.52
CA SER A 866 -0.99 43.19 -11.89
C SER A 866 -1.22 44.03 -13.15
N THR A 867 -1.96 43.52 -14.12
CA THR A 867 -2.26 44.25 -15.37
C THR A 867 -3.54 45.07 -15.30
N GLU A 868 -4.52 44.67 -14.48
CA GLU A 868 -5.83 45.31 -14.43
C GLU A 868 -6.32 45.65 -13.01
N ALA A 869 -6.08 44.76 -12.04
CA ALA A 869 -6.65 44.85 -10.69
C ALA A 869 -5.56 44.92 -9.59
N ASP A 870 -5.82 44.32 -8.44
CA ASP A 870 -5.04 44.52 -7.22
C ASP A 870 -3.89 43.51 -7.06
N ILE A 871 -2.97 43.84 -6.16
CA ILE A 871 -2.03 42.88 -5.57
C ILE A 871 -2.32 42.80 -4.08
N ARG A 872 -2.58 41.59 -3.57
CA ARG A 872 -2.81 41.32 -2.15
C ARG A 872 -1.88 40.24 -1.61
N LEU A 873 -1.13 40.56 -0.56
CA LEU A 873 -0.28 39.62 0.18
C LEU A 873 -0.76 39.52 1.63
N GLN A 874 -1.11 38.33 2.08
CA GLN A 874 -1.54 38.02 3.45
C GLN A 874 -0.64 36.94 4.06
N HIS A 875 -0.15 37.16 5.28
CA HIS A 875 0.82 36.30 5.98
C HIS A 875 1.94 35.77 5.04
N THR A 876 2.55 36.67 4.28
CA THR A 876 3.52 36.28 3.26
C THR A 876 4.93 36.61 3.70
N ARG A 877 5.88 35.68 3.53
CA ARG A 877 7.31 35.94 3.66
C ARG A 877 7.94 35.95 2.27
N ALA A 878 8.25 37.14 1.77
CA ALA A 878 8.95 37.33 0.51
C ALA A 878 10.40 37.77 0.76
N GLN A 879 11.35 37.02 0.23
CA GLN A 879 12.78 37.28 0.34
C GLN A 879 13.42 37.24 -1.04
N ALA A 880 14.15 38.30 -1.40
CA ALA A 880 14.94 38.37 -2.63
C ALA A 880 16.36 38.86 -2.31
N ALA A 881 17.40 38.39 -3.01
CA ALA A 881 18.73 38.98 -2.85
C ALA A 881 18.83 40.34 -3.58
N GLY A 882 18.16 40.47 -4.74
CA GLY A 882 18.12 41.68 -5.55
C GLY A 882 16.96 42.62 -5.16
N THR A 883 16.01 42.81 -6.08
CA THR A 883 14.85 43.70 -5.92
C THR A 883 13.56 42.92 -5.66
N ILE A 884 12.72 43.36 -4.71
CA ILE A 884 11.29 43.02 -4.69
C ILE A 884 10.52 44.17 -5.33
N ARG A 885 9.88 43.92 -6.47
CA ARG A 885 9.02 44.88 -7.17
C ARG A 885 7.57 44.41 -7.15
N LEU A 886 6.69 45.22 -6.56
CA LEU A 886 5.24 45.05 -6.60
C LEU A 886 4.64 46.19 -7.43
N ASP A 887 4.07 45.86 -8.59
CA ASP A 887 3.52 46.81 -9.57
C ASP A 887 2.03 46.55 -9.78
N SER A 888 1.19 47.23 -9.00
CA SER A 888 -0.26 47.06 -9.02
C SER A 888 -0.95 48.04 -9.98
N ALA A 889 -1.82 47.51 -10.85
CA ALA A 889 -2.66 48.31 -11.74
C ALA A 889 -3.83 49.00 -11.02
N ALA A 890 -4.16 48.56 -9.81
CA ALA A 890 -5.11 49.20 -8.90
C ALA A 890 -4.50 49.26 -7.48
N ASP A 891 -5.09 48.59 -6.48
CA ASP A 891 -4.67 48.69 -5.09
C ASP A 891 -3.52 47.72 -4.74
N LEU A 892 -2.70 48.08 -3.74
CA LEU A 892 -1.65 47.22 -3.18
C LEU A 892 -1.89 46.99 -1.69
N THR A 893 -2.18 45.76 -1.28
CA THR A 893 -2.57 45.43 0.09
C THR A 893 -1.64 44.37 0.71
N LEU A 894 -0.91 44.73 1.78
CA LEU A 894 -0.07 43.84 2.57
C LEU A 894 -0.65 43.66 3.98
N GLU A 895 -1.07 42.46 4.34
CA GLU A 895 -1.81 42.19 5.59
C GLU A 895 -1.20 41.04 6.41
N ALA A 896 -1.29 41.12 7.73
CA ALA A 896 -0.93 40.02 8.62
C ALA A 896 -1.99 38.90 8.61
N GLY A 897 -1.56 37.65 8.76
CA GLY A 897 -2.44 36.54 9.09
C GLY A 897 -2.86 36.58 10.56
N GLN A 898 -4.03 36.02 10.88
CA GLN A 898 -4.55 36.00 12.26
C GLN A 898 -4.56 34.59 12.83
N SER A 899 -3.94 34.44 14.00
CA SER A 899 -3.88 33.19 14.76
C SER A 899 -4.66 33.33 16.08
N ALA A 900 -5.40 32.29 16.49
CA ALA A 900 -6.19 32.27 17.71
C ALA A 900 -5.97 30.98 18.51
N ARG A 901 -5.89 31.08 19.85
CA ARG A 901 -5.81 29.95 20.78
C ARG A 901 -6.76 30.17 21.95
N ALA A 902 -7.55 29.15 22.29
CA ALA A 902 -8.45 29.17 23.44
C ALA A 902 -8.34 27.90 24.28
N SER A 903 -8.39 28.04 25.61
CA SER A 903 -8.44 26.93 26.56
C SER A 903 -9.39 27.27 27.71
N ASP A 904 -10.30 26.35 28.05
CA ASP A 904 -11.16 26.40 29.24
C ASP A 904 -10.91 25.14 30.07
N GLY A 905 -10.51 25.34 31.33
CA GLY A 905 -10.24 24.27 32.28
C GLY A 905 -11.12 24.41 33.51
N LYS A 906 -11.69 23.30 33.99
CA LYS A 906 -12.48 23.23 35.21
C LYS A 906 -11.98 22.06 36.05
N ASN A 907 -11.62 22.35 37.29
CA ASN A 907 -11.28 21.34 38.27
C ASN A 907 -12.26 21.45 39.44
N SER A 908 -12.76 20.33 39.92
CA SER A 908 -13.55 20.24 41.13
C SER A 908 -13.09 19.06 41.95
N SER A 909 -12.83 19.26 43.23
CA SER A 909 -12.56 18.20 44.18
C SER A 909 -13.50 18.36 45.37
N PHE A 910 -13.96 17.25 45.93
CA PHE A 910 -14.70 17.23 47.17
C PHE A 910 -14.35 15.94 47.91
N GLY A 911 -13.94 16.06 49.16
CA GLY A 911 -13.60 14.90 49.98
C GLY A 911 -13.87 15.16 51.45
N ILE A 912 -14.26 14.11 52.15
CA ILE A 912 -14.38 14.09 53.60
C ILE A 912 -13.53 12.94 54.09
N SER A 913 -12.60 13.24 54.99
CA SER A 913 -11.72 12.25 55.60
C SER A 913 -11.49 12.56 57.07
N ALA A 914 -11.40 11.52 57.88
CA ALA A 914 -11.02 11.61 59.29
C ALA A 914 -9.86 10.65 59.55
N GLY A 915 -8.85 11.11 60.30
CA GLY A 915 -7.63 10.34 60.51
C GLY A 915 -6.75 10.88 61.62
N VAL A 916 -5.64 10.19 61.85
CA VAL A 916 -4.58 10.58 62.79
C VAL A 916 -3.29 10.79 62.00
N GLY A 917 -2.54 11.84 62.31
CA GLY A 917 -1.29 12.18 61.63
C GLY A 917 -0.18 12.48 62.62
N VAL A 918 1.06 12.34 62.16
CA VAL A 918 2.27 12.67 62.91
C VAL A 918 3.10 13.62 62.06
N SER A 919 3.50 14.76 62.63
CA SER A 919 4.39 15.73 61.97
C SER A 919 5.65 15.93 62.78
N VAL A 920 6.80 16.06 62.11
CA VAL A 920 8.11 16.34 62.73
C VAL A 920 8.63 17.67 62.16
N GLY A 921 8.94 18.63 63.03
CA GLY A 921 9.31 20.02 62.70
C GLY A 921 9.31 20.91 63.96
N ALA A 922 9.24 22.24 63.84
CA ALA A 922 9.33 23.18 64.97
C ALA A 922 8.26 22.98 66.08
N GLN A 923 7.21 22.18 65.83
CA GLN A 923 6.40 21.53 66.85
C GLN A 923 6.09 20.09 66.39
N THR A 924 6.68 19.10 67.07
CA THR A 924 6.48 17.66 66.82
C THR A 924 5.28 17.15 67.62
N GLY A 925 4.34 16.43 67.00
CA GLY A 925 3.15 15.91 67.70
C GLY A 925 2.25 15.00 66.89
N VAL A 926 1.44 14.21 67.60
CA VAL A 926 0.33 13.41 67.06
C VAL A 926 -0.93 14.26 67.09
N TYR A 927 -1.69 14.32 66.00
CA TYR A 927 -2.95 15.06 65.93
C TYR A 927 -4.04 14.23 65.27
N ALA A 928 -5.27 14.37 65.75
CA ALA A 928 -6.47 13.89 65.07
C ALA A 928 -7.04 15.01 64.19
N TYR A 929 -7.45 14.67 62.97
CA TYR A 929 -8.05 15.62 62.04
C TYR A 929 -9.34 15.07 61.46
N ALA A 930 -10.33 15.95 61.34
CA ALA A 930 -11.46 15.78 60.44
C ALA A 930 -11.36 16.88 59.38
N GLU A 931 -11.26 16.47 58.12
CA GLU A 931 -11.12 17.36 56.97
C GLU A 931 -12.34 17.19 56.06
N ALA A 932 -13.08 18.28 55.87
CA ALA A 932 -14.05 18.42 54.80
C ALA A 932 -13.54 19.51 53.86
N GLY A 933 -13.06 19.09 52.69
CA GLY A 933 -12.40 19.96 51.73
C GLY A 933 -13.07 19.91 50.37
N GLY A 934 -13.43 21.06 49.82
CA GLY A 934 -14.02 21.22 48.50
C GLY A 934 -13.33 22.33 47.70
N GLY A 935 -12.73 22.00 46.57
CA GLY A 935 -12.10 22.95 45.65
C GLY A 935 -12.87 23.07 44.35
N LYS A 936 -13.10 24.28 43.85
CA LYS A 936 -13.54 24.56 42.47
C LYS A 936 -12.58 25.54 41.83
N GLY A 937 -11.89 25.10 40.78
CA GLY A 937 -11.03 25.92 39.94
C GLY A 937 -11.62 26.07 38.55
N ARG A 938 -11.58 27.28 37.99
CA ARG A 938 -11.81 27.56 36.57
C ARG A 938 -10.64 28.35 36.01
N ASN A 939 -10.11 27.93 34.88
CA ASN A 939 -9.15 28.71 34.11
C ASN A 939 -9.71 28.95 32.70
N ARG A 940 -9.50 30.16 32.19
CA ARG A 940 -9.76 30.53 30.80
C ARG A 940 -8.55 31.23 30.25
N TYR A 941 -8.11 30.77 29.09
CA TYR A 941 -7.04 31.36 28.31
C TYR A 941 -7.56 31.65 26.92
N PHE A 942 -7.34 32.86 26.43
CA PHE A 942 -7.60 33.25 25.07
C PHE A 942 -6.45 34.13 24.58
N ALA A 943 -5.90 33.82 23.41
CA ALA A 943 -4.89 34.65 22.77
C ALA A 943 -5.17 34.78 21.28
N GLN A 944 -5.07 36.00 20.77
CA GLN A 944 -5.02 36.29 19.34
C GLN A 944 -3.68 36.94 19.00
N THR A 945 -2.97 36.36 18.05
CA THR A 945 -1.69 36.85 17.55
C THR A 945 -1.81 37.14 16.05
N HIS A 946 -1.02 38.09 15.57
CA HIS A 946 -0.95 38.41 14.15
C HIS A 946 0.44 38.07 13.63
N ASP A 947 0.50 37.33 12.52
CA ASP A 947 1.72 36.92 11.85
C ASP A 947 1.89 37.79 10.59
N GLY A 948 2.84 38.72 10.64
CA GLY A 948 2.95 39.80 9.65
C GLY A 948 3.40 39.34 8.27
N THR A 949 2.98 40.09 7.24
CA THR A 949 3.59 40.00 5.91
C THR A 949 4.96 40.69 5.94
N THR A 950 6.00 40.00 5.49
CA THR A 950 7.40 40.46 5.53
C THR A 950 8.01 40.49 4.14
N LEU A 951 8.57 41.63 3.77
CA LEU A 951 9.35 41.82 2.54
C LEU A 951 10.81 42.11 2.91
N LYS A 952 11.75 41.33 2.39
CA LYS A 952 13.18 41.53 2.62
C LYS A 952 13.96 41.45 1.31
N ALA A 953 14.68 42.51 0.96
CA ALA A 953 15.49 42.57 -0.26
C ALA A 953 16.62 43.59 -0.16
N GLY A 954 17.56 43.61 -1.12
CA GLY A 954 18.51 44.73 -1.25
C GLY A 954 17.78 46.03 -1.62
N ARG A 955 16.77 45.94 -2.51
CA ARG A 955 15.89 47.05 -2.88
C ARG A 955 14.42 46.62 -2.89
N ILE A 956 13.51 47.49 -2.44
CA ILE A 956 12.06 47.26 -2.53
C ILE A 956 11.42 48.40 -3.34
N GLU A 957 10.64 48.04 -4.36
CA GLU A 957 9.89 48.96 -5.22
C GLU A 957 8.39 48.68 -5.09
N LEU A 958 7.61 49.65 -4.59
CA LEU A 958 6.15 49.53 -4.43
C LEU A 958 5.44 50.55 -5.32
N TYR A 959 4.80 50.08 -6.39
CA TYR A 959 4.01 50.90 -7.31
C TYR A 959 2.53 50.50 -7.24
N SER A 960 1.66 51.50 -7.16
CA SER A 960 0.20 51.31 -7.17
C SER A 960 -0.48 52.48 -7.85
N ARG A 961 -1.39 52.19 -8.79
CA ARG A 961 -2.24 53.21 -9.41
C ARG A 961 -3.46 53.60 -8.54
N GLY A 962 -3.78 52.80 -7.53
CA GLY A 962 -4.82 53.04 -6.52
C GLY A 962 -4.25 53.29 -5.11
N ASP A 963 -4.98 52.81 -4.10
CA ASP A 963 -4.60 52.91 -2.69
C ASP A 963 -3.57 51.81 -2.32
N THR A 964 -2.66 52.12 -1.39
CA THR A 964 -1.73 51.16 -0.80
C THR A 964 -2.00 51.00 0.69
N ALA A 965 -2.26 49.77 1.16
CA ALA A 965 -2.55 49.46 2.55
C ALA A 965 -1.51 48.49 3.14
N LEU A 966 -0.87 48.89 4.24
CA LEU A 966 0.08 48.09 5.02
C LEU A 966 -0.51 47.82 6.41
N LYS A 967 -1.06 46.63 6.64
CA LYS A 967 -1.74 46.25 7.90
C LYS A 967 -0.99 45.12 8.61
N GLY A 968 -0.07 45.49 9.51
CA GLY A 968 0.81 44.52 10.17
C GLY A 968 1.85 43.92 9.22
N ALA A 969 2.31 44.72 8.24
CA ALA A 969 3.37 44.35 7.32
C ALA A 969 4.71 45.01 7.72
N ALA A 970 5.83 44.36 7.39
CA ALA A 970 7.17 44.88 7.60
C ALA A 970 7.99 44.75 6.30
N ALA A 971 8.71 45.81 5.95
CA ALA A 971 9.61 45.85 4.80
C ALA A 971 11.02 46.24 5.27
N SER A 972 12.04 45.53 4.82
CA SER A 972 13.45 45.78 5.16
C SER A 972 14.31 45.67 3.91
N ALA A 973 14.99 46.77 3.58
CA ALA A 973 15.92 46.88 2.45
C ALA A 973 16.88 48.05 2.63
N ASP A 974 17.95 48.07 1.85
CA ASP A 974 18.90 49.20 1.82
C ASP A 974 18.23 50.45 1.21
N ARG A 975 17.30 50.23 0.27
CA ARG A 975 16.51 51.28 -0.37
C ARG A 975 15.06 50.82 -0.60
N ILE A 976 14.11 51.68 -0.27
CA ILE A 976 12.68 51.50 -0.57
C ILE A 976 12.20 52.66 -1.43
N ASP A 977 11.80 52.38 -2.66
CA ASP A 977 11.21 53.34 -3.60
C ASP A 977 9.70 53.08 -3.70
N THR A 978 8.88 54.14 -3.58
CA THR A 978 7.42 54.03 -3.67
C THR A 978 6.84 55.00 -4.69
N GLY A 979 5.87 54.53 -5.47
CA GLY A 979 5.09 55.33 -6.41
C GLY A 979 3.61 55.02 -6.27
N ILE A 980 2.96 55.71 -5.34
CA ILE A 980 1.54 55.51 -4.97
C ILE A 980 0.73 56.67 -5.54
N LYS A 981 -0.27 56.37 -6.38
CA LYS A 981 -1.16 57.40 -6.96
C LYS A 981 -2.36 57.71 -6.07
N GLY A 982 -2.84 56.74 -5.29
CA GLY A 982 -3.88 56.92 -4.27
C GLY A 982 -3.30 57.18 -2.87
N ARG A 983 -3.96 56.68 -1.82
CA ARG A 983 -3.58 56.90 -0.42
C ARG A 983 -2.69 55.77 0.10
N LEU A 984 -1.69 56.14 0.89
CA LEU A 984 -0.93 55.20 1.71
C LEU A 984 -1.53 55.08 3.12
N LYS A 985 -1.98 53.88 3.49
CA LYS A 985 -2.53 53.57 4.82
C LYS A 985 -1.64 52.57 5.55
N ASN A 986 -0.95 53.01 6.60
CA ASN A 986 -0.09 52.16 7.44
C ASN A 986 -0.74 51.91 8.82
N GLN A 987 -0.95 50.65 9.18
CA GLN A 987 -1.64 50.22 10.40
C GLN A 987 -0.86 49.13 11.14
N THR A 988 -0.52 49.40 12.41
CA THR A 988 0.01 48.38 13.32
C THR A 988 -1.13 47.59 13.95
N LEU A 989 -1.02 46.26 13.98
CA LEU A 989 -2.00 45.37 14.59
C LEU A 989 -1.59 45.01 16.03
N ARG A 990 -2.58 44.92 16.93
CA ARG A 990 -2.35 44.61 18.35
C ARG A 990 -2.66 43.14 18.62
N CYS A 991 -1.70 42.41 19.19
CA CYS A 991 -1.95 41.07 19.75
C CYS A 991 -2.72 41.19 21.07
N THR A 992 -3.70 40.31 21.30
CA THR A 992 -4.49 40.27 22.53
C THR A 992 -4.25 38.96 23.28
N CYS A 993 -4.08 39.03 24.60
CA CYS A 993 -3.94 37.88 25.46
C CYS A 993 -4.75 38.11 26.73
N ALA A 994 -5.71 37.22 27.00
CA ALA A 994 -6.58 37.26 28.16
C ALA A 994 -6.41 35.95 28.96
N ARG A 995 -6.07 36.09 30.24
CA ARG A 995 -5.97 34.98 31.19
C ARG A 995 -6.87 35.28 32.39
N ASN A 996 -7.79 34.36 32.69
CA ASN A 996 -8.66 34.46 33.85
C ASN A 996 -8.57 33.16 34.65
N TRP A 997 -8.10 33.26 35.89
CA TRP A 997 -7.97 32.14 36.80
C TRP A 997 -8.81 32.43 38.05
N ARG A 998 -9.75 31.53 38.36
CA ARG A 998 -10.59 31.61 39.55
C ARG A 998 -10.50 30.31 40.30
N ALA A 999 -9.87 30.33 41.47
CA ALA A 999 -9.89 29.22 42.41
C ALA A 999 -10.73 29.61 43.63
N ARG A 1000 -11.65 28.71 44.02
CA ARG A 1000 -12.37 28.78 45.30
C ARG A 1000 -12.11 27.48 46.03
N SER A 1001 -11.46 27.55 47.17
CA SER A 1001 -11.28 26.43 48.09
C SER A 1001 -12.09 26.71 49.35
N LEU A 1002 -13.00 25.80 49.69
CA LEU A 1002 -13.54 25.69 51.04
C LEU A 1002 -12.78 24.56 51.72
N CYS A 1003 -12.01 24.89 52.75
CA CYS A 1003 -11.31 23.91 53.58
C CYS A 1003 -11.82 24.07 55.01
N GLY A 1004 -12.63 23.14 55.48
CA GLY A 1004 -13.01 23.01 56.89
C GLY A 1004 -12.09 21.99 57.53
N LEU A 1005 -11.08 22.47 58.25
CA LEU A 1005 -10.12 21.63 58.97
C LEU A 1005 -10.38 21.78 60.48
N VAL A 1006 -10.96 20.75 61.10
CA VAL A 1006 -11.08 20.70 62.57
C VAL A 1006 -9.87 19.94 63.08
N LYS A 1007 -8.89 20.67 63.62
CA LYS A 1007 -7.72 20.12 64.32
C LYS A 1007 -8.00 20.16 65.82
N ASN A 1008 -8.03 19.00 66.46
CA ASN A 1008 -8.01 18.93 67.92
C ASN A 1008 -6.57 18.62 68.35
N ALA A 1009 -5.86 19.64 68.82
CA ALA A 1009 -4.53 19.49 69.40
C ALA A 1009 -4.65 19.59 70.92
N SER A 1010 -4.30 18.53 71.64
CA SER A 1010 -4.15 18.57 73.09
C SER A 1010 -2.81 19.26 73.44
N GLY A 1011 -2.86 20.58 73.60
CA GLY A 1011 -1.73 21.42 74.03
C GLY A 1011 -2.09 22.91 74.03
N SER A 1012 -2.02 23.55 75.19
CA SER A 1012 -2.46 24.92 75.50
C SER A 1012 -1.64 26.03 74.80
N ALA A 1013 -2.31 26.96 74.08
CA ALA A 1013 -2.20 28.43 74.19
C ALA A 1013 -2.67 29.20 72.93
N SER A 1014 -3.71 30.02 73.10
CA SER A 1014 -3.98 31.37 72.54
C SER A 1014 -3.55 31.75 71.09
N SER A 1015 -4.52 31.88 70.16
CA SER A 1015 -5.10 33.18 69.73
C SER A 1015 -5.80 33.14 68.34
N THR A 1016 -7.02 33.67 68.35
CA THR A 1016 -7.78 34.43 67.32
C THR A 1016 -7.98 33.86 65.91
N ILE A 1017 -9.20 33.37 65.68
CA ILE A 1017 -9.83 33.13 64.37
C ILE A 1017 -10.56 34.41 63.93
N ARG A 1018 -10.34 34.87 62.70
CA ARG A 1018 -11.30 35.67 61.92
C ARG A 1018 -11.26 35.23 60.43
N PRO A 1019 -12.39 35.37 59.71
CA PRO A 1019 -12.90 34.41 58.71
C PRO A 1019 -12.14 34.30 57.39
#